data_AF-G2PW81-F1
#
_entry.id   AF-G2PW81-F1
#
_cell.length_a   1.000
_cell.length_b   1.000
_cell.length_c   1.000
_cell.angle_alpha   90.00
_cell.angle_beta   90.00
_cell.angle_gamma   90.00
#
_symmetry.space_group_name_H-M   'P 1'
#
loop_
_entity.id
_entity.type
_entity.pdbx_description
1 polymer ?
#
loop_
_entity_poly.entity_id
_entity_poly.type
_entity_poly.pdbx_seq_one_letter_code
_entity_poly.pdbx_strand_id
1 'polypeptide(L)'
;MKGVIMAGGSGTRLRPLTVSLPKPMIPFFGRPVMEYAVKLLKTHGIYEIATTLQYHPDKIINYFEDGQKWGVRIQHFVEDRPLGTAGSVKNAKGFLDETFVVLSGDGITNADLTKAIEFHKQKGSKVTIVLKEVEIPIEYGIVLTDEEERIQRFFEKPSWSEVFSNLANTGIYIIEPEILDYIEDGNPYDFSKDLFPKLLEEKVPMFGFKMDGYWCDIGDVGSYIKAHRDVFRLGGILDLDLKSPIISRESNISPNAKISQSVFIGSDCEIEDDVEIGEFCVIGDGVKIAKGSKLERAILWSGSFIGKNCELKSCIICSKSILKDYVRVSERAVVGENNLLKDFVEVKAEAKIWPEKTIESGTVIDENIYWGTEVIKSVFWVRGITGDFNQEITPQFAIKLGNSIGSVFDKNARILIGDDYTEKSSVIRKAIETGCQVTGARLYRTRGIILPIFRYIVKDYYDAGIYVRSRGNSIRIEIFDQNGINIDKSLERKIENLFVTCDFRTSSNINFVNELVSSPLEMYFSRLEETFESSKFKGLKVCIVSEDKSIISLFDKISERYGLKTTLISGGSKQCIENLKNMCVQSEYDAGFLIDRQGEHFIMMLGDCTLYGEKLKMLLAWLEMKKFKNKCMILPEFFKAFISDVERILDVPVKYTGNEIRDYMKVVLDEGIDYFFYYDAVSSVMLILEKLAEVKDLIDRVKKLEEVHV
;
A
#
# COMPACT_ATOMS: atom_id res chain seq x y z
N MET A 1 2.03 -35.50 -34.29
CA MET A 1 1.10 -34.82 -33.35
C MET A 1 1.96 -34.05 -32.38
N LYS A 2 1.70 -32.75 -32.23
CA LYS A 2 2.50 -31.85 -31.38
C LYS A 2 1.73 -31.37 -30.15
N GLY A 3 2.45 -30.91 -29.14
CA GLY A 3 1.89 -30.32 -27.93
C GLY A 3 2.28 -28.86 -27.79
N VAL A 4 1.42 -28.06 -27.16
CA VAL A 4 1.71 -26.69 -26.74
C VAL A 4 1.29 -26.53 -25.29
N ILE A 5 2.18 -26.04 -24.44
CA ILE A 5 1.86 -25.67 -23.06
C ILE A 5 1.91 -24.15 -22.93
N MET A 6 0.77 -23.55 -22.61
CA MET A 6 0.66 -22.12 -22.36
C MET A 6 1.15 -21.80 -20.95
N ALA A 7 2.22 -21.01 -20.84
CA ALA A 7 2.90 -20.77 -19.57
C ALA A 7 3.26 -19.28 -19.35
N GLY A 8 2.59 -18.36 -20.04
CA GLY A 8 2.84 -16.92 -19.97
C GLY A 8 2.15 -16.15 -18.82
N GLY A 9 1.27 -16.78 -18.06
CA GLY A 9 0.46 -16.09 -17.05
C GLY A 9 1.24 -15.61 -15.81
N SER A 10 1.03 -14.36 -15.39
CA SER A 10 1.71 -13.75 -14.23
C SER A 10 1.19 -14.23 -12.86
N GLY A 11 0.05 -14.94 -12.82
CA GLY A 11 -0.44 -15.61 -11.61
C GLY A 11 -0.73 -14.70 -10.42
N THR A 12 -1.15 -13.45 -10.63
CA THR A 12 -1.26 -12.43 -9.56
C THR A 12 -2.16 -12.83 -8.38
N ARG A 13 -3.22 -13.61 -8.61
CA ARG A 13 -4.14 -14.13 -7.57
C ARG A 13 -3.52 -15.16 -6.62
N LEU A 14 -2.43 -15.81 -7.05
CA LEU A 14 -1.65 -16.75 -6.24
C LEU A 14 -0.59 -16.08 -5.40
N ARG A 15 -0.39 -14.76 -5.51
CA ARG A 15 0.58 -14.06 -4.66
C ARG A 15 0.23 -14.26 -3.17
N PRO A 16 1.24 -14.50 -2.31
CA PRO A 16 2.68 -14.34 -2.55
C PRO A 16 3.41 -15.52 -3.21
N LEU A 17 2.76 -16.64 -3.54
CA LEU A 17 3.40 -17.84 -4.12
C LEU A 17 4.11 -17.56 -5.45
N THR A 18 3.59 -16.60 -6.23
CA THR A 18 4.03 -16.30 -7.61
C THR A 18 4.85 -15.01 -7.72
N VAL A 19 5.43 -14.53 -6.61
CA VAL A 19 6.28 -13.32 -6.62
C VAL A 19 7.62 -13.61 -7.31
N SER A 20 8.27 -14.71 -6.95
CA SER A 20 9.59 -15.13 -7.46
C SER A 20 9.53 -16.27 -8.47
N LEU A 21 8.36 -16.91 -8.62
CA LEU A 21 8.11 -18.05 -9.49
C LEU A 21 6.92 -17.78 -10.41
N PRO A 22 6.98 -18.17 -11.70
CA PRO A 22 5.80 -18.14 -12.54
C PRO A 22 4.81 -19.23 -12.11
N LYS A 23 3.51 -19.02 -12.37
CA LYS A 23 2.42 -19.93 -11.98
C LYS A 23 2.67 -21.41 -12.34
N PRO A 24 3.16 -21.75 -13.54
CA PRO A 24 3.45 -23.14 -13.91
C PRO A 24 4.56 -23.81 -13.08
N MET A 25 5.38 -23.00 -12.39
CA MET A 25 6.54 -23.46 -11.61
C MET A 25 6.25 -23.65 -10.13
N ILE A 26 5.04 -23.31 -9.65
CA ILE A 26 4.70 -23.56 -8.25
C ILE A 26 4.81 -25.07 -7.95
N PRO A 27 5.41 -25.49 -6.82
CA PRO A 27 5.52 -26.90 -6.47
C PRO A 27 4.16 -27.55 -6.24
N PHE A 28 3.99 -28.80 -6.64
CA PHE A 28 2.84 -29.66 -6.38
C PHE A 28 3.38 -31.07 -6.17
N PHE A 29 3.28 -31.63 -4.96
CA PHE A 29 3.89 -32.92 -4.56
C PHE A 29 5.35 -33.11 -5.05
N GLY A 30 6.22 -32.13 -4.75
CA GLY A 30 7.66 -32.20 -5.01
C GLY A 30 8.12 -31.82 -6.43
N ARG A 31 7.21 -31.48 -7.35
CA ARG A 31 7.57 -31.05 -8.71
C ARG A 31 6.71 -29.88 -9.20
N PRO A 32 7.16 -29.08 -10.18
CA PRO A 32 6.35 -28.00 -10.77
C PRO A 32 5.01 -28.49 -11.35
N VAL A 33 3.96 -27.67 -11.26
CA VAL A 33 2.64 -27.95 -11.91
C VAL A 33 2.82 -28.27 -13.40
N MET A 34 3.64 -27.50 -14.11
CA MET A 34 3.90 -27.70 -15.54
C MET A 34 4.50 -29.07 -15.87
N GLU A 35 5.25 -29.68 -14.95
CA GLU A 35 5.83 -31.00 -15.17
C GLU A 35 4.74 -32.07 -15.36
N TYR A 36 3.60 -31.91 -14.67
CA TYR A 36 2.46 -32.82 -14.84
C TYR A 36 1.87 -32.72 -16.25
N ALA A 37 1.79 -31.52 -16.83
CA ALA A 37 1.35 -31.34 -18.21
C ALA A 37 2.32 -31.98 -19.22
N VAL A 38 3.63 -31.82 -19.02
CA VAL A 38 4.67 -32.47 -19.85
C VAL A 38 4.55 -33.99 -19.78
N LYS A 39 4.39 -34.55 -18.57
CA LYS A 39 4.22 -35.99 -18.39
C LYS A 39 2.92 -36.49 -19.00
N LEU A 40 1.82 -35.75 -18.88
CA LEU A 40 0.55 -36.11 -19.49
C LEU A 40 0.66 -36.22 -21.02
N LEU A 41 1.25 -35.21 -21.66
CA LEU A 41 1.52 -35.23 -23.11
C LEU A 41 2.36 -36.47 -23.51
N LYS A 42 3.44 -36.74 -22.78
CA LYS A 42 4.29 -37.90 -23.01
C LYS A 42 3.53 -39.23 -22.88
N THR A 43 2.74 -39.39 -21.83
CA THR A 43 1.93 -40.61 -21.59
C THR A 43 0.97 -40.88 -22.74
N HIS A 44 0.50 -39.84 -23.42
CA HIS A 44 -0.36 -39.93 -24.60
C HIS A 44 0.42 -39.88 -25.93
N GLY A 45 1.73 -40.10 -25.91
CA GLY A 45 2.56 -40.26 -27.12
C GLY A 45 2.93 -38.95 -27.83
N ILE A 46 2.80 -37.80 -27.16
CA ILE A 46 3.17 -36.49 -27.70
C ILE A 46 4.55 -36.12 -27.14
N TYR A 47 5.57 -36.20 -28.00
CA TYR A 47 6.98 -36.00 -27.62
C TYR A 47 7.56 -34.66 -28.05
N GLU A 48 6.93 -33.96 -29.00
CA GLU A 48 7.36 -32.66 -29.48
C GLU A 48 6.44 -31.58 -28.90
N ILE A 49 7.02 -30.72 -28.05
CA ILE A 49 6.26 -29.79 -27.21
C ILE A 49 6.79 -28.36 -27.42
N ALA A 50 5.91 -27.43 -27.78
CA ALA A 50 6.17 -26.01 -27.67
C ALA A 50 5.71 -25.49 -26.30
N THR A 51 6.40 -24.49 -25.77
CA THR A 51 5.97 -23.79 -24.56
C THR A 51 5.98 -22.29 -24.83
N THR A 52 4.90 -21.60 -24.47
CA THR A 52 4.75 -20.16 -24.71
C THR A 52 4.95 -19.41 -23.40
N LEU A 53 5.95 -18.54 -23.35
CA LEU A 53 6.48 -17.96 -22.11
C LEU A 53 6.47 -16.43 -22.15
N GLN A 54 6.19 -15.80 -21.00
CA GLN A 54 6.23 -14.34 -20.88
C GLN A 54 6.71 -13.90 -19.49
N TYR A 55 6.07 -14.39 -18.42
CA TYR A 55 6.44 -14.05 -17.04
C TYR A 55 7.51 -15.00 -16.50
N HIS A 56 8.67 -14.47 -16.09
CA HIS A 56 9.84 -15.24 -15.63
C HIS A 56 10.20 -16.45 -16.52
N PRO A 57 10.40 -16.26 -17.84
CA PRO A 57 10.68 -17.34 -18.78
C PRO A 57 11.97 -18.09 -18.41
N ASP A 58 12.94 -17.39 -17.80
CA ASP A 58 14.20 -17.95 -17.33
C ASP A 58 14.00 -19.14 -16.37
N LYS A 59 13.00 -19.07 -15.47
CA LYS A 59 12.73 -20.13 -14.50
C LYS A 59 12.25 -21.42 -15.18
N ILE A 60 11.44 -21.28 -16.22
CA ILE A 60 10.89 -22.41 -16.97
C ILE A 60 11.97 -23.00 -17.89
N ILE A 61 12.69 -22.14 -18.62
CA ILE A 61 13.78 -22.56 -19.52
C ILE A 61 14.87 -23.28 -18.74
N ASN A 62 15.30 -22.75 -17.59
CA ASN A 62 16.36 -23.37 -16.79
C ASN A 62 15.93 -24.70 -16.15
N TYR A 63 14.62 -24.90 -15.90
CA TYR A 63 14.14 -26.15 -15.32
C TYR A 63 13.94 -27.21 -16.39
N PHE A 64 13.27 -26.86 -17.49
CA PHE A 64 12.87 -27.82 -18.54
C PHE A 64 13.93 -28.02 -19.61
N GLU A 65 14.82 -27.04 -19.81
CA GLU A 65 15.87 -27.04 -20.83
C GLU A 65 15.32 -27.43 -22.21
N ASP A 66 15.78 -28.53 -22.79
CA ASP A 66 15.28 -29.05 -24.06
C ASP A 66 14.29 -30.22 -23.88
N GLY A 67 13.90 -30.53 -22.64
CA GLY A 67 12.98 -31.61 -22.30
C GLY A 67 13.60 -33.01 -22.22
N GLN A 68 14.89 -33.18 -22.50
CA GLN A 68 15.53 -34.51 -22.55
C GLN A 68 15.38 -35.30 -21.24
N LYS A 69 15.46 -34.63 -20.09
CA LYS A 69 15.26 -35.23 -18.76
C LYS A 69 13.93 -35.96 -18.63
N TRP A 70 12.89 -35.52 -19.35
CA TRP A 70 11.57 -36.15 -19.37
C TRP A 70 11.37 -37.05 -20.59
N GLY A 71 12.36 -37.19 -21.48
CA GLY A 71 12.24 -37.98 -22.71
C GLY A 71 11.28 -37.38 -23.73
N VAL A 72 11.22 -36.04 -23.78
CA VAL A 72 10.49 -35.24 -24.77
C VAL A 72 11.44 -34.21 -25.37
N ARG A 73 11.00 -33.50 -26.41
CA ARG A 73 11.71 -32.36 -27.00
C ARG A 73 10.88 -31.11 -26.79
N ILE A 74 11.41 -30.17 -26.02
CA ILE A 74 10.76 -28.90 -25.71
C ILE A 74 11.42 -27.78 -26.50
N GLN A 75 10.60 -26.97 -27.16
CA GLN A 75 11.00 -25.69 -27.75
C GLN A 75 10.30 -24.54 -27.03
N HIS A 76 11.07 -23.55 -26.59
CA HIS A 76 10.57 -22.39 -25.85
C HIS A 76 10.34 -21.21 -26.80
N PHE A 77 9.15 -20.62 -26.74
CA PHE A 77 8.75 -19.43 -27.48
C PHE A 77 8.50 -18.31 -26.46
N VAL A 78 9.42 -17.35 -26.39
CA VAL A 78 9.34 -16.23 -25.45
C VAL A 78 8.70 -15.04 -26.14
N GLU A 79 7.75 -14.40 -25.46
CA GLU A 79 7.09 -13.19 -25.92
C GLU A 79 7.60 -11.97 -25.17
N ASP A 80 7.92 -10.90 -25.91
CA ASP A 80 8.32 -9.61 -25.32
C ASP A 80 7.14 -8.87 -24.66
N ARG A 81 5.92 -9.11 -25.15
CA ARG A 81 4.68 -8.52 -24.66
C ARG A 81 3.57 -9.57 -24.62
N PRO A 82 2.58 -9.47 -23.70
CA PRO A 82 1.50 -10.46 -23.63
C PRO A 82 0.66 -10.45 -24.93
N LEU A 83 0.66 -11.56 -25.67
CA LEU A 83 -0.12 -11.71 -26.91
C LEU A 83 -1.50 -12.36 -26.69
N GLY A 84 -1.95 -12.51 -25.44
CA GLY A 84 -3.18 -13.26 -25.13
C GLY A 84 -3.00 -14.76 -25.34
N THR A 85 -4.01 -15.55 -24.94
CA THR A 85 -3.91 -17.01 -24.91
C THR A 85 -3.80 -17.66 -26.30
N ALA A 86 -4.53 -17.15 -27.29
CA ALA A 86 -4.46 -17.67 -28.66
C ALA A 86 -3.27 -17.06 -29.42
N GLY A 87 -2.99 -15.76 -29.22
CA GLY A 87 -1.83 -15.09 -29.81
C GLY A 87 -0.51 -15.69 -29.33
N SER A 88 -0.42 -16.16 -28.08
CA SER A 88 0.77 -16.87 -27.60
C SER A 88 1.02 -18.17 -28.35
N VAL A 89 -0.03 -18.94 -28.63
CA VAL A 89 0.07 -20.18 -29.41
C VAL A 89 0.41 -19.88 -30.88
N LYS A 90 -0.16 -18.81 -31.44
CA LYS A 90 0.17 -18.32 -32.79
C LYS A 90 1.65 -17.98 -32.95
N ASN A 91 2.33 -17.49 -31.91
CA ASN A 91 3.77 -17.23 -31.94
C ASN A 91 4.60 -18.51 -32.22
N ALA A 92 4.06 -19.69 -31.86
CA ALA A 92 4.66 -20.99 -32.16
C ALA A 92 4.22 -21.59 -33.51
N LYS A 93 3.51 -20.85 -34.37
CA LYS A 93 2.94 -21.37 -35.65
C LYS A 93 3.96 -22.10 -36.52
N GLY A 94 5.20 -21.62 -36.60
CA GLY A 94 6.25 -22.27 -37.39
C GLY A 94 6.61 -23.68 -36.92
N PHE A 95 6.33 -24.01 -35.65
CA PHE A 95 6.46 -25.35 -35.09
C PHE A 95 5.18 -26.18 -35.21
N LEU A 96 4.00 -25.55 -35.29
CA LEU A 96 2.69 -26.19 -35.28
C LEU A 96 2.16 -26.43 -36.70
N ASP A 97 2.86 -27.29 -37.44
CA ASP A 97 2.60 -27.65 -38.86
C ASP A 97 1.68 -28.88 -39.06
N GLU A 98 1.25 -29.51 -37.97
CA GLU A 98 0.30 -30.62 -37.94
C GLU A 98 -0.66 -30.46 -36.75
N THR A 99 -1.73 -31.25 -36.69
CA THR A 99 -2.68 -31.23 -35.57
C THR A 99 -1.95 -31.27 -34.23
N PHE A 100 -2.37 -30.40 -33.30
CA PHE A 100 -1.69 -30.22 -32.02
C PHE A 100 -2.66 -30.10 -30.85
N VAL A 101 -2.16 -30.45 -29.66
CA VAL A 101 -2.87 -30.34 -28.39
C VAL A 101 -2.36 -29.13 -27.62
N VAL A 102 -3.27 -28.26 -27.18
CA VAL A 102 -2.96 -27.14 -26.28
C VAL A 102 -3.34 -27.55 -24.86
N LEU A 103 -2.45 -27.29 -23.91
CA LEU A 103 -2.72 -27.37 -22.47
C LEU A 103 -2.36 -26.06 -21.79
N SER A 104 -3.06 -25.76 -20.71
CA SER A 104 -2.63 -24.73 -19.76
C SER A 104 -1.55 -25.27 -18.83
N GLY A 105 -0.46 -24.52 -18.62
CA GLY A 105 0.67 -24.92 -17.77
C GLY A 105 0.39 -24.88 -16.28
N ASP A 106 -0.83 -24.51 -15.89
CA ASP A 106 -1.25 -24.25 -14.50
C ASP A 106 -2.45 -25.11 -14.04
N GLY A 107 -2.87 -26.06 -14.88
CA GLY A 107 -3.94 -27.02 -14.57
C GLY A 107 -3.39 -28.36 -14.09
N ILE A 108 -4.12 -29.01 -13.19
CA ILE A 108 -3.87 -30.38 -12.74
C ILE A 108 -4.99 -31.27 -13.29
N THR A 109 -4.62 -32.26 -14.11
CA THR A 109 -5.60 -33.12 -14.78
C THR A 109 -5.03 -34.48 -15.20
N ASN A 110 -5.87 -35.51 -15.18
CA ASN A 110 -5.59 -36.83 -15.75
C ASN A 110 -6.47 -37.13 -16.96
N ALA A 111 -6.84 -36.09 -17.73
CA ALA A 111 -7.64 -36.22 -18.94
C ALA A 111 -7.01 -37.24 -19.92
N ASP A 112 -7.84 -38.13 -20.45
CA ASP A 112 -7.43 -39.10 -21.48
C ASP A 112 -7.33 -38.40 -22.85
N LEU A 113 -6.14 -37.86 -23.15
CA LEU A 113 -5.91 -37.12 -24.40
C LEU A 113 -6.02 -38.02 -25.63
N THR A 114 -5.72 -39.32 -25.50
CA THR A 114 -5.85 -40.28 -26.61
C THR A 114 -7.29 -40.33 -27.10
N LYS A 115 -8.25 -40.50 -26.18
CA LYS A 115 -9.68 -40.49 -26.53
C LYS A 115 -10.14 -39.17 -27.12
N ALA A 116 -9.69 -38.04 -26.56
CA ALA A 116 -10.04 -36.73 -27.08
C ALA A 116 -9.52 -36.53 -28.53
N ILE A 117 -8.30 -36.99 -28.82
CA ILE A 117 -7.69 -36.94 -30.15
C ILE A 117 -8.42 -37.85 -31.15
N GLU A 118 -8.78 -39.07 -30.74
CA GLU A 118 -9.58 -39.98 -31.55
C GLU A 118 -10.93 -39.36 -31.90
N PHE A 119 -11.61 -38.77 -30.91
CA PHE A 119 -12.87 -38.06 -31.10
C PHE A 119 -12.72 -36.89 -32.09
N HIS A 120 -11.66 -36.07 -31.95
CA HIS A 120 -11.38 -34.96 -32.86
C HIS A 120 -11.27 -35.43 -34.32
N LYS A 121 -10.54 -36.52 -34.55
CA LYS A 121 -10.38 -37.12 -35.88
C LYS A 121 -11.68 -37.70 -36.41
N GLN A 122 -12.42 -38.45 -35.58
CA GLN A 122 -13.69 -39.07 -35.98
C GLN A 122 -14.75 -38.06 -36.40
N LYS A 123 -14.82 -36.91 -35.71
CA LYS A 123 -15.76 -35.82 -36.02
C LYS A 123 -15.32 -34.94 -37.18
N GLY A 124 -14.08 -35.07 -37.66
CA GLY A 124 -13.51 -34.13 -38.64
C GLY A 124 -13.48 -32.69 -38.10
N SER A 125 -13.29 -32.56 -36.78
CA SER A 125 -13.31 -31.28 -36.08
C SER A 125 -12.11 -30.43 -36.48
N LYS A 126 -12.26 -29.10 -36.51
CA LYS A 126 -11.13 -28.16 -36.64
C LYS A 126 -10.65 -27.65 -35.29
N VAL A 127 -11.55 -27.59 -34.31
CA VAL A 127 -11.24 -27.31 -32.91
C VAL A 127 -12.10 -28.21 -32.03
N THR A 128 -11.46 -29.08 -31.24
CA THR A 128 -12.13 -29.79 -30.16
C THR A 128 -11.77 -29.15 -28.83
N ILE A 129 -12.78 -28.75 -28.06
CA ILE A 129 -12.62 -28.27 -26.68
C ILE A 129 -12.88 -29.42 -25.72
N VAL A 130 -11.94 -29.72 -24.83
CA VAL A 130 -12.18 -30.68 -23.75
C VAL A 130 -12.98 -30.00 -22.65
N LEU A 131 -14.10 -30.61 -22.25
CA LEU A 131 -15.08 -30.04 -21.33
C LEU A 131 -15.17 -30.85 -20.05
N LYS A 132 -15.35 -30.17 -18.91
CA LYS A 132 -15.60 -30.80 -17.62
C LYS A 132 -16.91 -30.29 -17.02
N GLU A 133 -17.72 -31.20 -16.50
CA GLU A 133 -18.90 -30.83 -15.72
C GLU A 133 -18.47 -30.29 -14.34
N VAL A 134 -18.94 -29.09 -13.99
CA VAL A 134 -18.59 -28.38 -12.74
C VAL A 134 -19.85 -27.93 -11.99
N GLU A 135 -19.75 -27.88 -10.65
CA GLU A 135 -20.85 -27.42 -9.80
C GLU A 135 -21.04 -25.89 -9.85
N ILE A 136 -19.95 -25.13 -9.99
CA ILE A 136 -19.95 -23.66 -10.01
C ILE A 136 -19.42 -23.17 -11.37
N PRO A 137 -20.29 -22.97 -12.36
CA PRO A 137 -19.89 -22.67 -13.74
C PRO A 137 -19.43 -21.21 -13.97
N ILE A 138 -19.78 -20.28 -13.07
CA ILE A 138 -19.52 -18.84 -13.22
C ILE A 138 -18.03 -18.46 -13.22
N GLU A 139 -17.16 -19.37 -12.78
CA GLU A 139 -15.70 -19.15 -12.73
C GLU A 139 -15.02 -19.42 -14.09
N TYR A 140 -15.73 -20.05 -15.02
CA TYR A 140 -15.18 -20.63 -16.26
C TYR A 140 -15.94 -20.17 -17.50
N GLY A 141 -15.39 -20.45 -18.68
CA GLY A 141 -16.16 -20.41 -19.92
C GLY A 141 -17.09 -21.61 -20.02
N ILE A 142 -18.37 -21.38 -20.26
CA ILE A 142 -19.38 -22.43 -20.40
C ILE A 142 -19.70 -22.70 -21.86
N VAL A 143 -19.94 -23.97 -22.17
CA VAL A 143 -20.15 -24.46 -23.52
C VAL A 143 -21.46 -25.22 -23.61
N LEU A 144 -22.26 -24.91 -24.63
CA LEU A 144 -23.45 -25.67 -25.01
C LEU A 144 -23.14 -26.47 -26.27
N THR A 145 -23.37 -27.77 -26.20
CA THR A 145 -23.25 -28.70 -27.33
C THR A 145 -24.63 -29.23 -27.72
N ASP A 146 -24.79 -29.62 -28.99
CA ASP A 146 -25.95 -30.40 -29.44
C ASP A 146 -25.78 -31.90 -29.22
N GLU A 147 -26.72 -32.69 -29.74
CA GLU A 147 -26.74 -34.16 -29.64
C GLU A 147 -25.58 -34.83 -30.38
N GLU A 148 -24.94 -34.15 -31.35
CA GLU A 148 -23.76 -34.62 -32.07
C GLU A 148 -22.46 -34.02 -31.50
N GLU A 149 -22.55 -33.44 -30.29
CA GLU A 149 -21.47 -32.80 -29.55
C GLU A 149 -20.87 -31.57 -30.26
N ARG A 150 -21.56 -31.02 -31.26
CA ARG A 150 -21.13 -29.79 -31.94
C ARG A 150 -21.41 -28.59 -31.05
N ILE A 151 -20.46 -27.68 -30.94
CA ILE A 151 -20.60 -26.48 -30.10
C ILE A 151 -21.58 -25.52 -30.77
N GLN A 152 -22.66 -25.21 -30.06
CA GLN A 152 -23.67 -24.23 -30.48
C GLN A 152 -23.39 -22.84 -29.89
N ARG A 153 -22.92 -22.81 -28.64
CA ARG A 153 -22.69 -21.56 -27.91
C ARG A 153 -21.49 -21.71 -26.98
N PHE A 154 -20.68 -20.66 -26.96
CA PHE A 154 -19.57 -20.48 -26.03
C PHE A 154 -19.76 -19.15 -25.31
N PHE A 155 -19.56 -19.11 -24.00
CA PHE A 155 -19.65 -17.86 -23.23
C PHE A 155 -18.67 -17.86 -22.06
N GLU A 156 -17.75 -16.89 -22.03
CA GLU A 156 -16.70 -16.78 -21.01
C GLU A 156 -17.24 -16.11 -19.74
N LYS A 157 -17.15 -16.79 -18.59
CA LYS A 157 -17.44 -16.27 -17.24
C LYS A 157 -18.83 -15.62 -17.12
N PRO A 158 -19.90 -16.41 -17.24
CA PRO A 158 -21.28 -15.93 -17.10
C PRO A 158 -21.56 -15.44 -15.68
N SER A 159 -22.47 -14.48 -15.55
CA SER A 159 -23.23 -14.30 -14.30
C SER A 159 -24.20 -15.46 -14.07
N TRP A 160 -24.69 -15.66 -12.84
CA TRP A 160 -25.66 -16.74 -12.54
C TRP A 160 -26.90 -16.73 -13.44
N SER A 161 -27.37 -15.54 -13.84
CA SER A 161 -28.50 -15.38 -14.78
C SER A 161 -28.19 -15.77 -16.23
N GLU A 162 -26.91 -15.84 -16.59
CA GLU A 162 -26.43 -16.16 -17.94
C GLU A 162 -25.97 -17.62 -18.06
N VAL A 163 -25.98 -18.39 -16.97
CA VAL A 163 -25.59 -19.80 -16.97
C VAL A 163 -26.62 -20.61 -17.76
N PHE A 164 -26.19 -21.20 -18.88
CA PHE A 164 -27.00 -22.08 -19.74
C PHE A 164 -26.45 -23.51 -19.81
N SER A 165 -25.31 -23.79 -19.19
CA SER A 165 -24.65 -25.10 -19.19
C SER A 165 -23.73 -25.20 -17.98
N ASN A 166 -23.52 -26.43 -17.51
CA ASN A 166 -22.55 -26.77 -16.47
C ASN A 166 -21.25 -27.39 -17.03
N LEU A 167 -21.13 -27.48 -18.37
CA LEU A 167 -19.91 -27.90 -19.05
C LEU A 167 -18.95 -26.71 -19.16
N ALA A 168 -17.88 -26.77 -18.37
CA ALA A 168 -16.81 -25.80 -18.36
C ALA A 168 -15.71 -26.14 -19.36
N ASN A 169 -15.18 -25.10 -20.00
CA ASN A 169 -13.95 -25.13 -20.77
C ASN A 169 -12.76 -25.43 -19.84
N THR A 170 -12.05 -26.52 -20.11
CA THR A 170 -10.89 -26.94 -19.31
C THR A 170 -9.59 -26.22 -19.66
N GLY A 171 -9.56 -25.46 -20.76
CA GLY A 171 -8.33 -24.90 -21.32
C GLY A 171 -7.48 -25.91 -22.09
N ILE A 172 -8.01 -27.11 -22.36
CA ILE A 172 -7.37 -28.14 -23.17
C ILE A 172 -8.07 -28.21 -24.54
N TYR A 173 -7.29 -28.07 -25.61
CA TYR A 173 -7.81 -27.99 -26.97
C TYR A 173 -7.06 -28.92 -27.91
N ILE A 174 -7.74 -29.43 -28.94
CA ILE A 174 -7.11 -30.10 -30.08
C ILE A 174 -7.45 -29.29 -31.32
N ILE A 175 -6.43 -28.81 -32.02
CA ILE A 175 -6.57 -27.75 -33.03
C ILE A 175 -5.82 -28.15 -34.31
N GLU A 176 -6.46 -27.89 -35.45
CA GLU A 176 -5.83 -28.02 -36.76
C GLU A 176 -5.01 -26.75 -37.12
N PRO A 177 -3.83 -26.86 -37.75
CA PRO A 177 -2.93 -25.74 -38.03
C PRO A 177 -3.56 -24.53 -38.72
N GLU A 178 -4.49 -24.74 -39.65
CA GLU A 178 -5.16 -23.67 -40.40
C GLU A 178 -5.99 -22.74 -39.50
N ILE A 179 -6.37 -23.18 -38.29
CA ILE A 179 -7.08 -22.32 -37.33
C ILE A 179 -6.20 -21.16 -36.87
N LEU A 180 -4.88 -21.33 -36.87
CA LEU A 180 -3.96 -20.26 -36.51
C LEU A 180 -4.04 -19.08 -37.50
N ASP A 181 -4.50 -19.27 -38.74
CA ASP A 181 -4.63 -18.19 -39.73
C ASP A 181 -5.76 -17.20 -39.43
N TYR A 182 -6.68 -17.55 -38.51
CA TYR A 182 -7.73 -16.66 -38.05
C TYR A 182 -7.24 -15.62 -37.03
N ILE A 183 -6.05 -15.84 -36.47
CA ILE A 183 -5.42 -15.02 -35.41
C ILE A 183 -4.50 -13.98 -36.06
N GLU A 184 -4.72 -12.71 -35.72
CA GLU A 184 -3.89 -11.60 -36.17
C GLU A 184 -2.48 -11.64 -35.55
N ASP A 185 -1.46 -11.36 -36.36
CA ASP A 185 -0.08 -11.36 -35.89
C ASP A 185 0.22 -10.14 -35.01
N GLY A 186 0.89 -10.39 -33.88
CA GLY A 186 1.46 -9.34 -33.03
C GLY A 186 0.45 -8.60 -32.13
N ASN A 187 -0.85 -8.86 -32.23
CA ASN A 187 -1.87 -8.27 -31.35
C ASN A 187 -2.31 -9.26 -30.25
N PRO A 188 -2.72 -8.77 -29.06
CA PRO A 188 -3.34 -9.62 -28.06
C PRO A 188 -4.61 -10.30 -28.60
N TYR A 189 -4.69 -11.62 -28.51
CA TYR A 189 -5.81 -12.42 -29.02
C TYR A 189 -6.06 -13.62 -28.09
N ASP A 190 -7.29 -13.80 -27.61
CA ASP A 190 -7.68 -14.85 -26.67
C ASP A 190 -8.54 -15.95 -27.31
N PHE A 191 -8.35 -17.20 -26.86
CA PHE A 191 -9.16 -18.34 -27.33
C PHE A 191 -10.65 -18.13 -27.05
N SER A 192 -10.99 -17.87 -25.79
CA SER A 192 -12.38 -17.78 -25.34
C SER A 192 -13.09 -16.50 -25.80
N LYS A 193 -12.39 -15.37 -25.90
CA LYS A 193 -13.01 -14.06 -26.13
C LYS A 193 -13.06 -13.68 -27.61
N ASP A 194 -12.04 -14.07 -28.37
CA ASP A 194 -11.86 -13.60 -29.74
C ASP A 194 -11.99 -14.76 -30.73
N LEU A 195 -11.17 -15.80 -30.58
CA LEU A 195 -11.07 -16.87 -31.57
C LEU A 195 -12.34 -17.73 -31.65
N PHE A 196 -12.80 -18.32 -30.53
CA PHE A 196 -13.95 -19.22 -30.55
C PHE A 196 -15.24 -18.53 -31.00
N PRO A 197 -15.58 -17.31 -30.55
CA PRO A 197 -16.73 -16.59 -31.08
C PRO A 197 -16.67 -16.38 -32.60
N LYS A 198 -15.51 -15.99 -33.13
CA LYS A 198 -15.29 -15.80 -34.58
C LYS A 198 -15.45 -17.10 -35.36
N LEU A 199 -14.86 -18.20 -34.89
CA LEU A 199 -14.98 -19.51 -35.54
C LEU A 199 -16.43 -20.03 -35.54
N LEU A 200 -17.20 -19.77 -34.48
CA LEU A 200 -18.62 -20.12 -34.41
C LEU A 200 -19.46 -19.28 -35.39
N GLU A 201 -19.18 -17.98 -35.51
CA GLU A 201 -19.83 -17.10 -36.49
C GLU A 201 -19.57 -17.57 -37.93
N GLU A 202 -18.33 -17.95 -38.24
CA GLU A 202 -17.92 -18.48 -39.54
C GLU A 202 -18.30 -19.96 -39.75
N LYS A 203 -19.00 -20.58 -38.78
CA LYS A 203 -19.49 -21.97 -38.80
C LYS A 203 -18.40 -23.02 -38.99
N VAL A 204 -17.18 -22.71 -38.55
CA VAL A 204 -16.07 -23.66 -38.53
C VAL A 204 -16.46 -24.88 -37.66
N PRO A 205 -16.15 -26.12 -38.07
CA PRO A 205 -16.48 -27.32 -37.29
C PRO A 205 -15.79 -27.32 -35.91
N MET A 206 -16.55 -27.02 -34.86
CA MET A 206 -16.09 -27.03 -33.46
C MET A 206 -16.92 -28.00 -32.64
N PHE A 207 -16.26 -28.84 -31.84
CA PHE A 207 -16.91 -29.90 -31.05
C PHE A 207 -16.42 -29.92 -29.60
N GLY A 208 -17.30 -30.33 -28.69
CA GLY A 208 -17.00 -30.48 -27.26
C GLY A 208 -16.78 -31.94 -26.88
N PHE A 209 -15.62 -32.28 -26.32
CA PHE A 209 -15.35 -33.61 -25.77
C PHE A 209 -15.47 -33.58 -24.25
N LYS A 210 -16.52 -34.18 -23.68
CA LYS A 210 -16.70 -34.27 -22.23
C LYS A 210 -15.69 -35.27 -21.65
N MET A 211 -14.77 -34.82 -20.81
CA MET A 211 -13.79 -35.69 -20.18
C MET A 211 -14.33 -36.38 -18.92
N ASP A 212 -13.91 -37.64 -18.76
CA ASP A 212 -13.94 -38.35 -17.49
C ASP A 212 -12.65 -38.08 -16.71
N GLY A 213 -12.71 -38.21 -15.38
CA GLY A 213 -11.54 -38.01 -14.51
C GLY A 213 -11.49 -36.64 -13.83
N TYR A 214 -10.31 -36.29 -13.32
CA TYR A 214 -10.04 -35.10 -12.51
C TYR A 214 -9.49 -33.96 -13.36
N TRP A 215 -9.97 -32.75 -13.05
CA TRP A 215 -9.44 -31.51 -13.59
C TRP A 215 -9.61 -30.41 -12.54
N CYS A 216 -8.57 -29.60 -12.35
CA CYS A 216 -8.59 -28.40 -11.54
C CYS A 216 -7.67 -27.35 -12.14
N ASP A 217 -8.21 -26.17 -12.46
CA ASP A 217 -7.40 -24.96 -12.68
C ASP A 217 -6.92 -24.42 -11.33
N ILE A 218 -5.61 -24.25 -11.17
CA ILE A 218 -5.03 -23.66 -9.96
C ILE A 218 -5.04 -22.13 -10.10
N GLY A 219 -6.21 -21.48 -10.12
CA GLY A 219 -6.33 -20.04 -10.32
C GLY A 219 -5.90 -19.14 -9.14
N ASP A 220 -5.98 -19.66 -7.92
CA ASP A 220 -5.76 -18.95 -6.65
C ASP A 220 -5.34 -19.89 -5.49
N VAL A 221 -5.04 -19.32 -4.32
CA VAL A 221 -4.58 -20.07 -3.13
C VAL A 221 -5.59 -21.14 -2.70
N GLY A 222 -6.89 -20.85 -2.79
CA GLY A 222 -7.94 -21.79 -2.41
C GLY A 222 -7.97 -23.01 -3.34
N SER A 223 -7.91 -22.76 -4.65
CA SER A 223 -7.83 -23.83 -5.67
C SER A 223 -6.57 -24.67 -5.53
N TYR A 224 -5.42 -24.08 -5.16
CA TYR A 224 -4.17 -24.80 -4.91
C TYR A 224 -4.24 -25.74 -3.70
N ILE A 225 -4.82 -25.29 -2.58
CA ILE A 225 -5.07 -26.13 -1.41
C ILE A 225 -6.08 -27.23 -1.74
N LYS A 226 -7.16 -26.88 -2.46
CA LYS A 226 -8.18 -27.82 -2.92
C LYS A 226 -7.56 -28.93 -3.78
N ALA A 227 -6.71 -28.58 -4.74
CA ALA A 227 -6.06 -29.54 -5.62
C ALA A 227 -5.24 -30.58 -4.85
N HIS A 228 -4.43 -30.16 -3.86
CA HIS A 228 -3.70 -31.09 -3.00
C HIS A 228 -4.64 -32.04 -2.24
N ARG A 229 -5.68 -31.49 -1.63
CA ARG A 229 -6.67 -32.27 -0.87
C ARG A 229 -7.41 -33.27 -1.75
N ASP A 230 -7.80 -32.87 -2.94
CA ASP A 230 -8.54 -33.71 -3.88
C ASP A 230 -7.67 -34.90 -4.34
N VAL A 231 -6.38 -34.68 -4.63
CA VAL A 231 -5.43 -35.75 -4.98
C VAL A 231 -5.30 -36.78 -3.86
N PHE A 232 -5.22 -36.36 -2.59
CA PHE A 232 -5.26 -37.28 -1.45
C PHE A 232 -6.59 -38.03 -1.35
N ARG A 233 -7.74 -37.34 -1.51
CA ARG A 233 -9.08 -37.96 -1.42
C ARG A 233 -9.33 -39.01 -2.49
N LEU A 234 -8.76 -38.82 -3.67
CA LEU A 234 -8.82 -39.80 -4.75
C LEU A 234 -7.91 -41.02 -4.51
N GLY A 235 -7.14 -41.03 -3.42
CA GLY A 235 -6.15 -42.07 -3.12
C GLY A 235 -4.88 -41.97 -3.97
N GLY A 236 -4.66 -40.82 -4.62
CA GLY A 236 -3.56 -40.61 -5.55
C GLY A 236 -3.99 -40.69 -7.02
N ILE A 237 -3.51 -39.72 -7.80
CA ILE A 237 -3.62 -39.60 -9.26
C ILE A 237 -2.30 -39.02 -9.79
N LEU A 238 -2.06 -39.05 -11.11
CA LEU A 238 -0.88 -38.43 -11.75
C LEU A 238 0.44 -39.06 -11.32
N ASP A 239 0.47 -40.40 -11.31
CA ASP A 239 1.59 -41.22 -10.86
C ASP A 239 1.97 -41.01 -9.38
N LEU A 240 1.01 -40.58 -8.56
CA LEU A 240 1.11 -40.52 -7.10
C LEU A 240 0.19 -41.60 -6.52
N ASP A 241 0.72 -42.50 -5.67
CA ASP A 241 -0.08 -43.44 -4.87
C ASP A 241 -0.10 -42.94 -3.42
N LEU A 242 -1.21 -42.33 -3.01
CA LEU A 242 -1.36 -41.68 -1.70
C LEU A 242 -2.33 -42.45 -0.79
N LYS A 243 -2.58 -43.73 -1.09
CA LYS A 243 -3.30 -44.65 -0.18
C LYS A 243 -2.49 -44.95 1.09
N SER A 244 -1.18 -44.78 1.00
CA SER A 244 -0.22 -44.87 2.09
C SER A 244 0.68 -43.63 2.07
N PRO A 245 1.38 -43.30 3.18
CA PRO A 245 2.22 -42.12 3.20
C PRO A 245 3.41 -42.31 2.27
N ILE A 246 3.63 -41.35 1.37
CA ILE A 246 4.83 -41.31 0.55
C ILE A 246 5.91 -40.61 1.35
N ILE A 247 6.96 -41.35 1.71
CA ILE A 247 8.10 -40.83 2.46
C ILE A 247 9.37 -41.19 1.68
N SER A 248 10.17 -40.18 1.34
CA SER A 248 11.48 -40.44 0.74
C SER A 248 12.41 -41.20 1.69
N ARG A 249 13.19 -42.14 1.15
CA ARG A 249 14.12 -42.97 1.92
C ARG A 249 15.32 -42.20 2.46
N GLU A 250 15.58 -41.02 1.91
CA GLU A 250 16.70 -40.15 2.29
C GLU A 250 16.38 -39.28 3.51
N SER A 251 15.13 -39.29 3.98
CA SER A 251 14.67 -38.47 5.08
C SER A 251 14.87 -39.15 6.43
N ASN A 252 15.38 -38.39 7.40
CA ASN A 252 15.61 -38.84 8.77
C ASN A 252 14.40 -38.48 9.64
N ILE A 253 13.63 -39.48 10.03
CA ILE A 253 12.39 -39.32 10.80
C ILE A 253 12.54 -40.06 12.13
N SER A 254 12.31 -39.34 13.22
CA SER A 254 12.27 -39.94 14.55
C SER A 254 11.22 -41.06 14.63
N PRO A 255 11.53 -42.20 15.29
CA PRO A 255 10.54 -43.25 15.55
C PRO A 255 9.39 -42.81 16.47
N ASN A 256 9.55 -41.69 17.19
CA ASN A 256 8.51 -41.12 18.05
C ASN A 256 7.60 -40.12 17.33
N ALA A 257 7.89 -39.79 16.06
CA ALA A 257 7.03 -38.93 15.26
C ALA A 257 5.73 -39.68 14.87
N LYS A 258 4.59 -38.98 14.97
CA LYS A 258 3.28 -39.52 14.58
C LYS A 258 2.92 -39.02 13.20
N ILE A 259 2.82 -39.92 12.23
CA ILE A 259 2.53 -39.58 10.84
C ILE A 259 1.22 -40.24 10.42
N SER A 260 0.30 -39.46 9.87
CA SER A 260 -0.95 -39.96 9.32
C SER A 260 -0.76 -40.73 8.00
N GLN A 261 -1.78 -41.48 7.57
CA GLN A 261 -1.72 -42.30 6.35
C GLN A 261 -1.70 -41.47 5.05
N SER A 262 -2.27 -40.27 5.07
CA SER A 262 -2.35 -39.40 3.89
C SER A 262 -1.37 -38.24 4.01
N VAL A 263 -0.07 -38.54 3.87
CA VAL A 263 1.02 -37.57 3.98
C VAL A 263 2.02 -37.77 2.83
N PHE A 264 2.59 -36.67 2.34
CA PHE A 264 3.73 -36.68 1.42
C PHE A 264 4.93 -36.01 2.08
N ILE A 265 6.09 -36.69 2.08
CA ILE A 265 7.36 -36.18 2.61
C ILE A 265 8.45 -36.39 1.56
N GLY A 266 9.03 -35.27 1.11
CA GLY A 266 10.15 -35.22 0.18
C GLY A 266 11.45 -35.77 0.74
N SER A 267 12.53 -35.64 -0.04
CA SER A 267 13.89 -36.08 0.30
C SER A 267 14.57 -35.14 1.30
N ASP A 268 15.61 -35.65 1.99
CA ASP A 268 16.47 -34.89 2.91
C ASP A 268 15.73 -34.13 4.03
N CYS A 269 14.55 -34.61 4.43
CA CYS A 269 13.81 -34.02 5.54
C CYS A 269 14.35 -34.52 6.89
N GLU A 270 14.34 -33.66 7.90
CA GLU A 270 14.67 -34.00 9.29
C GLU A 270 13.43 -33.75 10.17
N ILE A 271 12.90 -34.81 10.78
CA ILE A 271 11.71 -34.74 11.64
C ILE A 271 12.08 -35.27 13.03
N GLU A 272 12.03 -34.39 14.04
CA GLU A 272 12.39 -34.70 15.42
C GLU A 272 11.29 -35.46 16.21
N ASP A 273 11.60 -35.80 17.47
CA ASP A 273 10.68 -36.47 18.40
C ASP A 273 9.39 -35.68 18.65
N ASP A 274 8.30 -36.39 18.94
CA ASP A 274 7.01 -35.82 19.34
C ASP A 274 6.35 -34.89 18.31
N VAL A 275 6.80 -34.91 17.05
CA VAL A 275 6.14 -34.20 15.94
C VAL A 275 4.88 -34.95 15.52
N GLU A 276 3.78 -34.22 15.32
CA GLU A 276 2.51 -34.76 14.82
C GLU A 276 2.22 -34.22 13.42
N ILE A 277 2.25 -35.11 12.41
CA ILE A 277 1.90 -34.79 11.02
C ILE A 277 0.55 -35.43 10.71
N GLY A 278 -0.49 -34.58 10.72
CA GLY A 278 -1.86 -34.94 10.41
C GLY A 278 -2.13 -35.13 8.92
N GLU A 279 -3.38 -35.43 8.59
CA GLU A 279 -3.82 -35.71 7.23
C GLU A 279 -3.61 -34.54 6.26
N PHE A 280 -3.35 -34.90 5.00
CA PHE A 280 -3.18 -34.02 3.85
C PHE A 280 -2.02 -33.02 3.98
N CYS A 281 -0.99 -33.38 4.76
CA CYS A 281 0.24 -32.62 4.81
C CYS A 281 1.14 -32.98 3.63
N VAL A 282 1.76 -31.95 3.04
CA VAL A 282 2.75 -32.08 1.98
C VAL A 282 4.00 -31.35 2.41
N ILE A 283 5.09 -32.09 2.58
CA ILE A 283 6.38 -31.59 3.05
C ILE A 283 7.37 -31.72 1.89
N GLY A 284 7.82 -30.60 1.36
CA GLY A 284 8.85 -30.54 0.31
C GLY A 284 10.24 -30.92 0.81
N ASP A 285 11.18 -31.03 -0.12
CA ASP A 285 12.52 -31.54 0.18
C ASP A 285 13.32 -30.63 1.13
N GLY A 286 14.20 -31.22 1.95
CA GLY A 286 15.11 -30.47 2.82
C GLY A 286 14.42 -29.71 3.96
N VAL A 287 13.17 -30.04 4.29
CA VAL A 287 12.43 -29.40 5.37
C VAL A 287 12.84 -30.00 6.72
N LYS A 288 13.01 -29.13 7.72
CA LYS A 288 13.37 -29.52 9.09
C LYS A 288 12.25 -29.15 10.04
N ILE A 289 11.79 -30.10 10.87
CA ILE A 289 10.71 -29.90 11.82
C ILE A 289 11.18 -30.32 13.21
N ALA A 290 11.26 -29.34 14.11
CA ALA A 290 11.72 -29.54 15.47
C ALA A 290 10.61 -30.07 16.39
N LYS A 291 11.04 -30.61 17.54
CA LYS A 291 10.20 -31.38 18.46
C LYS A 291 8.91 -30.69 18.91
N GLY A 292 7.86 -31.51 19.09
CA GLY A 292 6.57 -31.09 19.64
C GLY A 292 5.69 -30.28 18.70
N SER A 293 6.09 -30.08 17.44
CA SER A 293 5.32 -29.33 16.45
C SER A 293 4.19 -30.16 15.84
N LYS A 294 3.08 -29.50 15.52
CA LYS A 294 1.86 -30.11 14.98
C LYS A 294 1.47 -29.48 13.64
N LEU A 295 1.31 -30.31 12.63
CA LEU A 295 0.95 -29.92 11.28
C LEU A 295 -0.34 -30.63 10.88
N GLU A 296 -1.30 -29.90 10.33
CA GLU A 296 -2.56 -30.45 9.86
C GLU A 296 -2.96 -29.76 8.54
N ARG A 297 -3.08 -30.51 7.44
CA ARG A 297 -3.36 -29.98 6.10
C ARG A 297 -2.37 -28.87 5.66
N ALA A 298 -1.15 -28.91 6.15
CA ALA A 298 -0.13 -27.90 5.85
C ALA A 298 0.64 -28.26 4.58
N ILE A 299 0.94 -27.26 3.75
CA ILE A 299 1.76 -27.41 2.55
C ILE A 299 3.07 -26.64 2.79
N LEU A 300 4.17 -27.37 2.96
CA LEU A 300 5.50 -26.82 3.14
C LEU A 300 6.32 -27.01 1.87
N TRP A 301 6.86 -25.93 1.34
CA TRP A 301 7.82 -25.99 0.24
C TRP A 301 9.23 -26.25 0.76
N SER A 302 10.14 -26.54 -0.18
CA SER A 302 11.47 -27.06 0.13
C SER A 302 12.34 -26.09 0.94
N GLY A 303 13.18 -26.66 1.81
CA GLY A 303 14.23 -25.95 2.56
C GLY A 303 13.75 -25.08 3.72
N SER A 304 12.50 -25.22 4.15
CA SER A 304 11.94 -24.46 5.28
C SER A 304 12.27 -25.11 6.62
N PHE A 305 12.39 -24.30 7.67
CA PHE A 305 12.64 -24.73 9.05
C PHE A 305 11.45 -24.39 9.92
N ILE A 306 10.93 -25.38 10.65
CA ILE A 306 9.84 -25.24 11.61
C ILE A 306 10.40 -25.51 13.01
N GLY A 307 10.36 -24.48 13.87
CA GLY A 307 10.83 -24.52 15.25
C GLY A 307 9.96 -25.40 16.15
N LYS A 308 10.27 -25.42 17.45
CA LYS A 308 9.63 -26.31 18.44
C LYS A 308 8.21 -25.84 18.75
N ASN A 309 7.32 -26.79 19.03
CA ASN A 309 5.95 -26.51 19.46
C ASN A 309 5.18 -25.53 18.54
N CYS A 310 5.44 -25.57 17.23
CA CYS A 310 4.69 -24.79 16.26
C CYS A 310 3.35 -25.49 15.92
N GLU A 311 2.34 -24.70 15.57
CA GLU A 311 1.04 -25.21 15.13
C GLU A 311 0.72 -24.66 13.73
N LEU A 312 0.70 -25.54 12.72
CA LEU A 312 0.39 -25.17 11.33
C LEU A 312 -0.90 -25.86 10.88
N LYS A 313 -1.93 -25.06 10.53
CA LYS A 313 -3.24 -25.60 10.16
C LYS A 313 -3.71 -25.04 8.82
N SER A 314 -3.86 -25.92 7.83
CA SER A 314 -4.45 -25.60 6.51
C SER A 314 -3.80 -24.38 5.83
N CYS A 315 -2.48 -24.25 5.95
CA CYS A 315 -1.70 -23.09 5.50
C CYS A 315 -0.61 -23.49 4.51
N ILE A 316 0.02 -22.48 3.90
CA ILE A 316 1.13 -22.67 2.97
C ILE A 316 2.36 -21.93 3.48
N ILE A 317 3.48 -22.65 3.59
CA ILE A 317 4.79 -22.07 3.92
C ILE A 317 5.70 -22.27 2.71
N CYS A 318 6.08 -21.18 2.05
CA CYS A 318 6.94 -21.22 0.87
C CYS A 318 8.41 -21.51 1.25
N SER A 319 9.24 -21.68 0.23
CA SER A 319 10.60 -22.17 0.38
C SER A 319 11.49 -21.29 1.25
N LYS A 320 12.41 -21.95 1.95
CA LYS A 320 13.47 -21.31 2.77
C LYS A 320 12.95 -20.38 3.86
N SER A 321 11.71 -20.57 4.29
CA SER A 321 11.13 -19.81 5.38
C SER A 321 11.42 -20.47 6.72
N ILE A 322 11.79 -19.66 7.70
CA ILE A 322 12.21 -20.07 9.04
C ILE A 322 11.14 -19.60 10.02
N LEU A 323 10.41 -20.54 10.59
CA LEU A 323 9.52 -20.31 11.71
C LEU A 323 10.27 -20.73 12.98
N LYS A 324 10.43 -19.83 13.94
CA LYS A 324 11.06 -20.10 15.23
C LYS A 324 10.08 -20.79 16.19
N ASP A 325 10.36 -20.81 17.49
CA ASP A 325 9.61 -21.64 18.42
C ASP A 325 8.22 -21.03 18.71
N TYR A 326 7.22 -21.89 18.94
CA TYR A 326 5.84 -21.50 19.28
C TYR A 326 5.12 -20.64 18.23
N VAL A 327 5.51 -20.71 16.97
CA VAL A 327 4.81 -20.00 15.88
C VAL A 327 3.51 -20.72 15.54
N ARG A 328 2.43 -19.95 15.37
CA ARG A 328 1.11 -20.45 14.94
C ARG A 328 0.72 -19.87 13.59
N VAL A 329 0.30 -20.73 12.66
CA VAL A 329 -0.17 -20.32 11.34
C VAL A 329 -1.53 -20.94 11.06
N SER A 330 -2.53 -20.06 10.90
CA SER A 330 -3.94 -20.42 10.78
C SER A 330 -4.36 -20.72 9.34
N GLU A 331 -5.63 -21.08 9.18
CA GLU A 331 -6.20 -21.59 7.93
C GLU A 331 -6.09 -20.58 6.78
N ARG A 332 -5.71 -21.08 5.60
CA ARG A 332 -5.49 -20.31 4.35
C ARG A 332 -4.44 -19.20 4.44
N ALA A 333 -3.72 -19.09 5.55
CA ALA A 333 -2.60 -18.16 5.64
C ALA A 333 -1.46 -18.64 4.72
N VAL A 334 -0.72 -17.67 4.17
CA VAL A 334 0.41 -17.94 3.28
C VAL A 334 1.63 -17.18 3.76
N VAL A 335 2.71 -17.90 4.03
CA VAL A 335 4.03 -17.32 4.31
C VAL A 335 4.87 -17.46 3.04
N GLY A 336 5.21 -16.33 2.42
CA GLY A 336 6.07 -16.26 1.22
C GLY A 336 7.49 -16.76 1.47
N GLU A 337 8.33 -16.78 0.43
CA GLU A 337 9.69 -17.33 0.48
C GLU A 337 10.65 -16.50 1.35
N ASN A 338 11.69 -17.15 1.88
CA ASN A 338 12.77 -16.49 2.63
C ASN A 338 12.27 -15.62 3.80
N ASN A 339 11.17 -15.99 4.46
CA ASN A 339 10.65 -15.27 5.62
C ASN A 339 11.24 -15.80 6.92
N LEU A 340 11.46 -14.93 7.89
CA LEU A 340 11.83 -15.29 9.27
C LEU A 340 10.70 -14.87 10.22
N LEU A 341 9.98 -15.82 10.79
CA LEU A 341 9.02 -15.57 11.86
C LEU A 341 9.70 -15.93 13.19
N LYS A 342 9.92 -14.95 14.07
CA LYS A 342 10.52 -15.17 15.39
C LYS A 342 9.53 -15.84 16.37
N ASP A 343 9.98 -16.04 17.60
CA ASP A 343 9.24 -16.84 18.58
C ASP A 343 7.86 -16.24 18.88
N PHE A 344 6.86 -17.10 19.12
CA PHE A 344 5.50 -16.69 19.50
C PHE A 344 4.74 -15.84 18.48
N VAL A 345 5.13 -15.84 17.20
CA VAL A 345 4.36 -15.18 16.15
C VAL A 345 3.07 -15.94 15.87
N GLU A 346 1.95 -15.22 15.72
CA GLU A 346 0.67 -15.78 15.32
C GLU A 346 0.19 -15.18 14.00
N VAL A 347 0.05 -16.02 12.97
CA VAL A 347 -0.53 -15.63 11.68
C VAL A 347 -1.99 -16.11 11.64
N LYS A 348 -2.92 -15.15 11.58
CA LYS A 348 -4.37 -15.40 11.54
C LYS A 348 -4.81 -15.88 10.15
N ALA A 349 -6.07 -16.32 10.08
CA ALA A 349 -6.62 -16.91 8.88
C ALA A 349 -6.58 -15.94 7.69
N GLU A 350 -6.31 -16.48 6.50
CA GLU A 350 -6.23 -15.75 5.22
C GLU A 350 -5.14 -14.66 5.13
N ALA A 351 -4.38 -14.42 6.19
CA ALA A 351 -3.27 -13.47 6.18
C ALA A 351 -2.11 -13.96 5.31
N LYS A 352 -1.57 -13.07 4.49
CA LYS A 352 -0.51 -13.36 3.53
C LYS A 352 0.72 -12.51 3.79
N ILE A 353 1.87 -13.15 3.97
CA ILE A 353 3.16 -12.50 4.17
C ILE A 353 3.97 -12.61 2.88
N TRP A 354 4.34 -11.49 2.26
CA TRP A 354 5.19 -11.48 1.07
C TRP A 354 6.59 -12.03 1.37
N PRO A 355 7.39 -12.40 0.35
CA PRO A 355 8.74 -12.90 0.58
C PRO A 355 9.65 -11.91 1.30
N GLU A 356 10.70 -12.42 1.94
CA GLU A 356 11.81 -11.63 2.52
C GLU A 356 11.34 -10.63 3.61
N LYS A 357 10.66 -11.14 4.63
CA LYS A 357 10.16 -10.42 5.81
C LYS A 357 10.70 -11.05 7.08
N THR A 358 10.95 -10.20 8.07
CA THR A 358 11.32 -10.64 9.42
C THR A 358 10.22 -10.18 10.37
N ILE A 359 9.51 -11.13 10.97
CA ILE A 359 8.44 -10.85 11.92
C ILE A 359 8.97 -11.00 13.33
N GLU A 360 8.89 -9.94 14.11
CA GLU A 360 9.38 -9.90 15.49
C GLU A 360 8.58 -10.78 16.45
N SER A 361 9.22 -11.21 17.54
CA SER A 361 8.62 -12.14 18.50
C SER A 361 7.33 -11.59 19.12
N GLY A 362 6.33 -12.45 19.29
CA GLY A 362 5.04 -12.09 19.90
C GLY A 362 4.10 -11.27 18.99
N THR A 363 4.44 -11.10 17.72
CA THR A 363 3.58 -10.37 16.76
C THR A 363 2.38 -11.20 16.34
N VAL A 364 1.19 -10.57 16.32
CA VAL A 364 -0.02 -11.14 15.73
C VAL A 364 -0.29 -10.50 14.38
N ILE A 365 -0.38 -11.30 13.34
CA ILE A 365 -0.62 -10.88 11.95
C ILE A 365 -2.05 -11.24 11.58
N ASP A 366 -2.91 -10.22 11.47
CA ASP A 366 -4.32 -10.34 11.05
C ASP A 366 -4.59 -9.76 9.66
N GLU A 367 -3.56 -9.25 9.00
CA GLU A 367 -3.64 -8.62 7.69
C GLU A 367 -2.46 -9.01 6.78
N ASN A 368 -2.57 -8.72 5.48
CA ASN A 368 -1.54 -9.04 4.50
C ASN A 368 -0.34 -8.10 4.63
N ILE A 369 0.87 -8.66 4.63
CA ILE A 369 2.14 -7.93 4.72
C ILE A 369 2.79 -7.89 3.34
N TYR A 370 2.77 -6.73 2.68
CA TYR A 370 3.27 -6.56 1.30
C TYR A 370 4.64 -5.88 1.21
N TRP A 371 4.91 -4.85 2.03
CA TRP A 371 6.09 -3.98 1.94
C TRP A 371 6.70 -3.70 3.32
N GLY A 372 8.00 -3.37 3.35
CA GLY A 372 8.76 -3.20 4.58
C GLY A 372 9.18 -4.56 5.16
N THR A 373 10.29 -4.61 5.90
CA THR A 373 10.60 -5.77 6.75
C THR A 373 9.69 -5.81 7.99
N GLU A 374 9.00 -4.70 8.31
CA GLU A 374 8.13 -4.47 9.48
C GLU A 374 6.85 -3.67 9.07
N VAL A 375 5.71 -3.86 9.78
CA VAL A 375 4.34 -3.39 9.39
C VAL A 375 3.97 -2.01 9.98
N ILE A 376 3.32 -1.13 9.18
CA ILE A 376 2.67 0.13 9.64
C ILE A 376 1.23 0.23 9.06
N LYS A 377 0.21 0.47 9.91
CA LYS A 377 -1.24 0.39 9.60
C LYS A 377 -1.86 1.60 8.86
N SER A 378 -1.30 2.80 8.94
CA SER A 378 -1.77 4.01 8.22
C SER A 378 -0.69 5.07 8.25
N VAL A 379 -0.67 5.96 7.25
CA VAL A 379 0.24 7.12 7.21
C VAL A 379 -0.39 8.34 7.88
N PHE A 380 -1.71 8.52 7.75
CA PHE A 380 -2.45 9.64 8.32
C PHE A 380 -3.21 9.20 9.57
N TRP A 381 -2.57 9.32 10.74
CA TRP A 381 -3.23 9.08 12.03
C TRP A 381 -4.23 10.20 12.36
N VAL A 382 -4.95 10.05 13.48
CA VAL A 382 -5.89 11.07 14.02
C VAL A 382 -5.24 12.47 14.16
N ARG A 383 -3.90 12.56 14.22
CA ARG A 383 -3.13 13.81 14.33
C ARG A 383 -2.27 14.15 13.10
N GLY A 384 -2.48 13.46 11.98
CA GLY A 384 -1.68 13.56 10.76
C GLY A 384 -0.51 12.57 10.74
N ILE A 385 0.53 12.88 9.96
CA ILE A 385 1.72 12.02 9.81
C ILE A 385 2.69 12.31 10.96
N THR A 386 2.63 11.49 12.01
CA THR A 386 3.47 11.61 13.20
C THR A 386 4.05 10.26 13.61
N GLY A 387 5.28 10.24 14.10
CA GLY A 387 5.86 9.06 14.72
C GLY A 387 7.32 9.23 15.13
N ASP A 388 7.89 8.25 15.83
CA ASP A 388 9.26 8.33 16.32
C ASP A 388 10.31 8.16 15.20
N PHE A 389 11.34 9.02 15.22
CA PHE A 389 12.43 9.03 14.26
C PHE A 389 13.17 7.68 14.26
N ASN A 390 13.37 7.12 13.07
CA ASN A 390 13.99 5.82 12.83
C ASN A 390 13.26 4.61 13.46
N GLN A 391 12.03 4.78 13.95
CA GLN A 391 11.17 3.67 14.36
C GLN A 391 9.93 3.63 13.48
N GLU A 392 9.09 4.66 13.58
CA GLU A 392 7.87 4.77 12.77
C GLU A 392 8.11 5.65 11.53
N ILE A 393 8.87 6.74 11.69
CA ILE A 393 9.24 7.65 10.61
C ILE A 393 10.70 7.42 10.24
N THR A 394 10.93 6.50 9.31
CA THR A 394 12.25 6.18 8.77
C THR A 394 12.53 6.97 7.47
N PRO A 395 13.80 7.12 7.04
CA PRO A 395 14.12 7.68 5.73
C PRO A 395 13.44 6.94 4.56
N GLN A 396 13.27 5.62 4.67
CA GLN A 396 12.60 4.81 3.65
C GLN A 396 11.11 5.12 3.58
N PHE A 397 10.44 5.22 4.73
CA PHE A 397 9.06 5.69 4.84
C PHE A 397 8.92 7.08 4.19
N ALA A 398 9.86 7.99 4.48
CA ALA A 398 9.85 9.35 3.97
C ALA A 398 10.06 9.43 2.45
N ILE A 399 10.93 8.61 1.84
CA ILE A 399 11.06 8.50 0.37
C ILE A 399 9.73 8.05 -0.24
N LYS A 400 9.12 7.01 0.32
CA LYS A 400 7.85 6.47 -0.15
C LYS A 400 6.71 7.48 -0.05
N LEU A 401 6.68 8.22 1.06
CA LEU A 401 5.76 9.33 1.24
C LEU A 401 5.99 10.42 0.19
N GLY A 402 7.26 10.78 -0.08
CA GLY A 402 7.63 11.70 -1.14
C GLY A 402 7.12 11.25 -2.53
N ASN A 403 7.32 9.97 -2.89
CA ASN A 403 6.78 9.43 -4.15
C ASN A 403 5.25 9.58 -4.23
N SER A 404 4.56 9.29 -3.12
CA SER A 404 3.10 9.35 -3.05
C SER A 404 2.62 10.79 -3.23
N ILE A 405 3.20 11.74 -2.49
CA ILE A 405 2.86 13.16 -2.56
C ILE A 405 3.16 13.71 -3.96
N GLY A 406 4.36 13.47 -4.48
CA GLY A 406 4.76 13.95 -5.81
C GLY A 406 3.92 13.37 -6.94
N SER A 407 3.30 12.21 -6.76
CA SER A 407 2.42 11.58 -7.74
C SER A 407 1.01 12.18 -7.76
N VAL A 408 0.54 12.72 -6.63
CA VAL A 408 -0.81 13.32 -6.52
C VAL A 408 -0.88 14.70 -7.16
N PHE A 409 0.19 15.48 -7.04
CA PHE A 409 0.26 16.82 -7.65
C PHE A 409 0.64 16.74 -9.14
N ASP A 410 0.42 17.80 -9.91
CA ASP A 410 0.75 17.81 -11.34
C ASP A 410 2.25 17.62 -11.63
N LYS A 411 2.57 17.11 -12.83
CA LYS A 411 3.96 16.77 -13.23
C LYS A 411 4.93 17.97 -13.16
N ASN A 412 4.42 19.20 -13.21
CA ASN A 412 5.21 20.43 -13.11
C ASN A 412 4.90 21.26 -11.85
N ALA A 413 4.16 20.70 -10.90
CA ALA A 413 3.82 21.39 -9.65
C ALA A 413 5.10 21.83 -8.93
N ARG A 414 5.10 23.08 -8.48
CA ARG A 414 6.15 23.69 -7.67
C ARG A 414 5.85 23.39 -6.21
N ILE A 415 6.62 22.47 -5.64
CA ILE A 415 6.43 22.03 -4.25
C ILE A 415 7.54 22.64 -3.41
N LEU A 416 7.16 23.43 -2.40
CA LEU A 416 8.09 23.93 -1.39
C LEU A 416 8.25 22.88 -0.29
N ILE A 417 9.49 22.60 0.11
CA ILE A 417 9.80 21.65 1.17
C ILE A 417 10.66 22.36 2.23
N GLY A 418 10.23 22.30 3.49
CA GLY A 418 10.86 22.97 4.62
C GLY A 418 11.07 22.06 5.82
N ASP A 419 11.95 22.49 6.72
CA ASP A 419 12.17 21.86 8.03
C ASP A 419 12.38 22.90 9.14
N ASP A 420 12.26 22.43 10.39
CA ASP A 420 12.55 23.21 11.61
C ASP A 420 14.04 23.25 12.00
N TYR A 421 14.95 22.98 11.05
CA TYR A 421 16.41 22.97 11.23
C TYR A 421 16.99 21.91 12.17
N THR A 422 16.17 21.03 12.76
CA THR A 422 16.69 19.93 13.58
C THR A 422 17.36 18.85 12.72
N GLU A 423 18.39 18.18 13.25
CA GLU A 423 19.12 17.15 12.50
C GLU A 423 18.19 16.05 11.98
N LYS A 424 17.25 15.61 12.84
CA LYS A 424 16.28 14.55 12.52
C LYS A 424 15.29 14.99 11.44
N SER A 425 14.71 16.19 11.56
CA SER A 425 13.78 16.70 10.54
C SER A 425 14.48 16.89 9.19
N SER A 426 15.74 17.33 9.19
CA SER A 426 16.49 17.53 7.95
C SER A 426 16.83 16.23 7.22
N VAL A 427 17.08 15.13 7.94
CA VAL A 427 17.23 13.79 7.35
C VAL A 427 15.94 13.36 6.65
N ILE A 428 14.80 13.46 7.35
CA ILE A 428 13.50 13.08 6.81
C ILE A 428 13.09 13.97 5.63
N ARG A 429 13.34 15.28 5.71
CA ARG A 429 13.11 16.24 4.61
C ARG A 429 13.86 15.84 3.33
N LYS A 430 15.16 15.50 3.43
CA LYS A 430 15.96 15.06 2.27
C LYS A 430 15.41 13.78 1.63
N ALA A 431 14.91 12.86 2.47
CA ALA A 431 14.29 11.63 2.01
C ALA A 431 12.99 11.90 1.24
N ILE A 432 12.11 12.77 1.75
CA ILE A 432 10.90 13.20 1.03
C ILE A 432 11.26 13.86 -0.30
N GLU A 433 12.25 14.76 -0.31
CA GLU A 433 12.72 15.40 -1.55
C GLU A 433 13.11 14.38 -2.61
N THR A 434 13.88 13.37 -2.22
CA THR A 434 14.35 12.32 -3.13
C THR A 434 13.18 11.59 -3.77
N GLY A 435 12.15 11.25 -2.99
CA GLY A 435 10.93 10.62 -3.49
C GLY A 435 10.12 11.55 -4.41
N CYS A 436 9.94 12.81 -4.04
CA CYS A 436 9.19 13.73 -4.89
C CYS A 436 9.90 13.98 -6.23
N GLN A 437 11.24 14.03 -6.28
CA GLN A 437 11.99 14.33 -7.50
C GLN A 437 11.75 13.32 -8.63
N VAL A 438 11.63 12.02 -8.33
CA VAL A 438 11.45 10.98 -9.35
C VAL A 438 10.08 11.02 -10.03
N THR A 439 9.13 11.76 -9.45
CA THR A 439 7.76 11.94 -9.99
C THR A 439 7.67 13.02 -11.07
N GLY A 440 8.74 13.81 -11.26
CA GLY A 440 8.81 14.95 -12.17
C GLY A 440 8.54 16.33 -11.54
N ALA A 441 8.06 16.38 -10.29
CA ALA A 441 7.75 17.62 -9.58
C ALA A 441 8.94 18.58 -9.49
N ARG A 442 8.66 19.90 -9.46
CA ARG A 442 9.69 20.95 -9.31
C ARG A 442 9.83 21.31 -7.85
N LEU A 443 10.94 20.92 -7.23
CA LEU A 443 11.13 21.09 -5.79
C LEU A 443 11.92 22.36 -5.46
N TYR A 444 11.48 23.03 -4.41
CA TYR A 444 12.12 24.19 -3.82
C TYR A 444 12.35 23.93 -2.34
N ARG A 445 13.49 24.36 -1.81
CA ARG A 445 13.88 24.13 -0.41
C ARG A 445 13.97 25.43 0.36
N THR A 446 13.49 25.38 1.59
CA THR A 446 13.77 26.37 2.66
C THR A 446 14.26 25.65 3.91
N ARG A 447 14.99 26.35 4.78
CA ARG A 447 15.50 25.79 6.05
C ARG A 447 15.32 26.79 7.18
N GLY A 448 14.96 26.28 8.36
CA GLY A 448 14.94 27.06 9.60
C GLY A 448 13.96 28.23 9.59
N ILE A 449 12.84 28.09 8.89
CA ILE A 449 11.73 29.04 8.95
C ILE A 449 10.61 28.43 9.77
N ILE A 450 9.95 29.22 10.60
CA ILE A 450 8.80 28.75 11.38
C ILE A 450 7.60 28.45 10.46
N LEU A 451 6.73 27.55 10.93
CA LEU A 451 5.60 27.05 10.13
C LEU A 451 4.63 28.15 9.63
N PRO A 452 4.29 29.19 10.41
CA PRO A 452 3.46 30.29 9.90
C PRO A 452 4.04 30.95 8.65
N ILE A 453 5.34 31.28 8.67
CA ILE A 453 6.04 31.90 7.54
C ILE A 453 6.06 30.95 6.34
N PHE A 454 6.29 29.66 6.58
CA PHE A 454 6.26 28.63 5.53
C PHE A 454 4.91 28.61 4.80
N ARG A 455 3.78 28.65 5.54
CA ARG A 455 2.43 28.63 4.96
C ARG A 455 2.18 29.81 4.02
N TYR A 456 2.61 31.01 4.39
CA TYR A 456 2.46 32.19 3.52
C TYR A 456 3.27 32.08 2.23
N ILE A 457 4.50 31.61 2.33
CA ILE A 457 5.34 31.45 1.14
C ILE A 457 4.75 30.41 0.20
N VAL A 458 4.18 29.32 0.72
CA VAL A 458 3.44 28.35 -0.09
C VAL A 458 2.30 29.05 -0.83
N LYS A 459 1.43 29.75 -0.10
CA LYS A 459 0.25 30.43 -0.64
C LYS A 459 0.57 31.37 -1.80
N ASP A 460 1.65 32.14 -1.69
CA ASP A 460 1.94 33.20 -2.65
C ASP A 460 2.74 32.72 -3.87
N TYR A 461 3.53 31.64 -3.74
CA TYR A 461 4.54 31.28 -4.75
C TYR A 461 4.54 29.82 -5.20
N TYR A 462 3.85 28.92 -4.49
CA TYR A 462 3.96 27.48 -4.71
C TYR A 462 2.59 26.80 -4.81
N ASP A 463 2.57 25.62 -5.44
CA ASP A 463 1.33 24.89 -5.70
C ASP A 463 1.03 23.89 -4.55
N ALA A 464 2.04 23.56 -3.75
CA ALA A 464 1.92 22.76 -2.53
C ALA A 464 3.12 22.98 -1.59
N GLY A 465 2.94 22.61 -0.33
CA GLY A 465 3.99 22.69 0.70
C GLY A 465 4.14 21.39 1.48
N ILE A 466 5.37 21.02 1.86
CA ILE A 466 5.65 19.94 2.81
C ILE A 466 6.58 20.49 3.89
N TYR A 467 6.20 20.35 5.16
CA TYR A 467 6.99 20.82 6.28
C TYR A 467 7.26 19.68 7.26
N VAL A 468 8.54 19.51 7.63
CA VAL A 468 8.98 18.45 8.56
C VAL A 468 9.50 19.08 9.85
N ARG A 469 8.97 18.64 10.99
CA ARG A 469 9.40 19.12 12.31
C ARG A 469 9.67 17.98 13.28
N SER A 470 10.50 18.21 14.28
CA SER A 470 10.80 17.25 15.33
C SER A 470 10.67 17.82 16.74
N ARG A 471 10.18 17.00 17.67
CA ARG A 471 10.15 17.29 19.11
C ARG A 471 10.71 16.10 19.87
N GLY A 472 11.94 16.24 20.36
CA GLY A 472 12.64 15.14 21.02
C GLY A 472 12.96 14.03 20.02
N ASN A 473 12.28 12.88 20.12
CA ASN A 473 12.39 11.81 19.15
C ASN A 473 11.25 11.76 18.12
N SER A 474 10.14 12.45 18.38
CA SER A 474 8.97 12.42 17.53
C SER A 474 9.15 13.34 16.32
N ILE A 475 8.80 12.85 15.13
CA ILE A 475 8.73 13.56 13.86
C ILE A 475 7.26 13.82 13.51
N ARG A 476 6.99 15.00 12.98
CA ARG A 476 5.70 15.36 12.38
C ARG A 476 5.92 15.90 10.97
N ILE A 477 5.14 15.40 10.01
CA ILE A 477 5.16 15.83 8.61
C ILE A 477 3.79 16.43 8.30
N GLU A 478 3.78 17.65 7.77
CA GLU A 478 2.56 18.35 7.37
C GLU A 478 2.60 18.69 5.88
N ILE A 479 1.43 18.58 5.25
CA ILE A 479 1.26 18.79 3.81
C ILE A 479 0.21 19.89 3.63
N PHE A 480 0.52 20.84 2.77
CA PHE A 480 -0.30 22.02 2.48
C PHE A 480 -0.67 22.08 1.00
N ASP A 481 -1.88 22.57 0.72
CA ASP A 481 -2.30 22.90 -0.64
C ASP A 481 -1.78 24.29 -1.07
N GLN A 482 -2.15 24.70 -2.29
CA GLN A 482 -1.79 25.98 -2.91
C GLN A 482 -2.22 27.23 -2.12
N ASN A 483 -3.10 27.10 -1.11
CA ASN A 483 -3.51 28.22 -0.27
C ASN A 483 -2.70 28.29 1.04
N GLY A 484 -1.69 27.42 1.22
CA GLY A 484 -0.90 27.34 2.45
C GLY A 484 -1.61 26.69 3.64
N ILE A 485 -2.74 26.00 3.40
CA ILE A 485 -3.54 25.34 4.44
C ILE A 485 -3.42 23.82 4.32
N ASN A 486 -3.60 23.08 5.43
CA ASN A 486 -3.43 21.62 5.46
C ASN A 486 -4.35 20.96 4.44
N ILE A 487 -3.89 19.99 3.66
CA ILE A 487 -4.67 19.31 2.61
C ILE A 487 -6.02 18.71 3.10
N ASP A 488 -6.99 18.52 2.20
CA ASP A 488 -8.27 17.90 2.57
C ASP A 488 -8.21 16.36 2.64
N LYS A 489 -9.27 15.77 3.23
CA LYS A 489 -9.43 14.32 3.36
C LYS A 489 -9.46 13.57 2.02
N SER A 490 -9.85 14.22 0.91
CA SER A 490 -9.83 13.58 -0.41
C SER A 490 -8.40 13.40 -0.88
N LEU A 491 -7.57 14.43 -0.71
CA LEU A 491 -6.16 14.39 -1.06
C LEU A 491 -5.37 13.47 -0.12
N GLU A 492 -5.65 13.47 1.19
CA GLU A 492 -5.07 12.52 2.15
C GLU A 492 -5.31 11.07 1.68
N ARG A 493 -6.57 10.71 1.34
CA ARG A 493 -6.92 9.38 0.84
C ARG A 493 -6.22 9.01 -0.46
N LYS A 494 -6.02 9.98 -1.37
CA LYS A 494 -5.27 9.75 -2.61
C LYS A 494 -3.80 9.46 -2.32
N ILE A 495 -3.17 10.24 -1.45
CA ILE A 495 -1.79 10.03 -1.02
C ILE A 495 -1.66 8.68 -0.31
N GLU A 496 -2.58 8.35 0.59
CA GLU A 496 -2.58 7.08 1.33
C GLU A 496 -2.77 5.88 0.41
N ASN A 497 -3.70 5.96 -0.55
CA ASN A 497 -3.89 4.90 -1.54
C ASN A 497 -2.62 4.67 -2.36
N LEU A 498 -1.98 5.74 -2.86
CA LEU A 498 -0.71 5.62 -3.58
C LEU A 498 0.41 5.08 -2.69
N PHE A 499 0.44 5.50 -1.42
CA PHE A 499 1.39 4.97 -0.45
C PHE A 499 1.18 3.48 -0.20
N VAL A 500 -0.06 3.02 -0.05
CA VAL A 500 -0.34 1.59 0.20
C VAL A 500 -0.09 0.75 -1.06
N THR A 501 -0.58 1.20 -2.21
CA THR A 501 -0.49 0.48 -3.49
C THR A 501 0.90 0.52 -4.12
N CYS A 502 1.72 1.50 -3.78
CA CYS A 502 3.00 1.81 -4.43
C CYS A 502 2.90 2.14 -5.94
N ASP A 503 1.73 2.55 -6.42
CA ASP A 503 1.49 2.89 -7.84
C ASP A 503 1.91 4.34 -8.15
N PHE A 504 3.20 4.62 -8.03
CA PHE A 504 3.73 5.99 -8.17
C PHE A 504 3.91 6.41 -9.62
N ARG A 505 3.64 7.69 -9.90
CA ARG A 505 4.04 8.31 -11.16
C ARG A 505 5.56 8.40 -11.22
N THR A 506 6.15 7.97 -12.32
CA THR A 506 7.57 8.15 -12.62
C THR A 506 7.76 9.06 -13.82
N SER A 507 8.83 9.86 -13.81
CA SER A 507 9.19 10.78 -14.89
C SER A 507 10.61 10.50 -15.38
N SER A 508 10.80 10.45 -16.70
CA SER A 508 12.12 10.39 -17.33
C SER A 508 12.94 11.68 -17.12
N ASN A 509 12.26 12.80 -16.86
CA ASN A 509 12.89 14.09 -16.57
C ASN A 509 12.88 14.33 -15.07
N ILE A 510 14.08 14.43 -14.48
CA ILE A 510 14.30 14.72 -13.06
C ILE A 510 14.91 16.12 -12.93
N ASN A 511 14.32 16.97 -12.09
CA ASN A 511 14.79 18.34 -11.86
C ASN A 511 15.67 18.41 -10.60
N PHE A 512 16.67 19.30 -10.60
CA PHE A 512 17.40 19.65 -9.37
C PHE A 512 16.46 20.29 -8.34
N VAL A 513 16.70 20.04 -7.05
CA VAL A 513 16.05 20.80 -5.97
C VAL A 513 16.65 22.20 -5.95
N ASN A 514 15.80 23.21 -6.11
CA ASN A 514 16.23 24.62 -6.10
C ASN A 514 16.23 25.17 -4.66
N GLU A 515 17.24 25.93 -4.29
CA GLU A 515 17.18 26.76 -3.08
C GLU A 515 16.37 28.04 -3.40
N LEU A 516 15.68 28.59 -2.40
CA LEU A 516 15.00 29.88 -2.55
C LEU A 516 15.99 31.00 -2.85
N VAL A 517 15.70 31.77 -3.91
CA VAL A 517 16.54 32.90 -4.37
C VAL A 517 16.31 34.14 -3.51
N SER A 518 15.09 34.36 -3.03
CA SER A 518 14.67 35.48 -2.17
C SER A 518 14.53 35.04 -0.71
N SER A 519 14.84 35.94 0.23
CA SER A 519 14.73 35.66 1.67
C SER A 519 13.26 35.47 2.09
N PRO A 520 12.87 34.26 2.57
CA PRO A 520 11.56 33.97 3.16
C PRO A 520 11.06 35.01 4.16
N LEU A 521 11.99 35.49 4.99
CA LEU A 521 11.70 36.45 6.05
C LEU A 521 11.33 37.82 5.49
N GLU A 522 12.01 38.26 4.44
CA GLU A 522 11.73 39.57 3.83
C GLU A 522 10.35 39.58 3.17
N MET A 523 9.99 38.49 2.51
CA MET A 523 8.66 38.31 1.90
C MET A 523 7.56 38.38 2.98
N TYR A 524 7.80 37.76 4.13
CA TYR A 524 6.87 37.83 5.26
C TYR A 524 6.82 39.24 5.89
N PHE A 525 7.95 39.94 6.03
CA PHE A 525 7.97 41.31 6.56
C PHE A 525 7.24 42.29 5.66
N SER A 526 7.45 42.25 4.34
CA SER A 526 6.70 43.10 3.40
C SER A 526 5.20 42.92 3.58
N ARG A 527 4.74 41.68 3.83
CA ARG A 527 3.34 41.39 4.09
C ARG A 527 2.83 41.97 5.41
N LEU A 528 3.60 41.83 6.49
CA LEU A 528 3.29 42.45 7.77
C LEU A 528 3.20 43.98 7.65
N GLU A 529 4.07 44.59 6.84
CA GLU A 529 4.12 46.04 6.61
C GLU A 529 2.93 46.53 5.78
N GLU A 530 2.40 45.71 4.86
CA GLU A 530 1.13 45.98 4.16
C GLU A 530 -0.08 45.96 5.10
N THR A 531 0.00 45.22 6.21
CA THR A 531 -1.15 44.94 7.08
C THR A 531 -1.17 45.79 8.35
N PHE A 532 0.00 46.04 8.93
CA PHE A 532 0.16 46.68 10.24
C PHE A 532 0.87 48.03 10.12
N GLU A 533 0.28 49.07 10.69
CA GLU A 533 0.82 50.43 10.61
C GLU A 533 1.92 50.67 11.66
N SER A 534 3.16 50.87 11.22
CA SER A 534 4.33 51.06 12.12
C SER A 534 4.16 52.18 13.16
N SER A 535 3.38 53.23 12.86
CA SER A 535 3.09 54.33 13.79
C SER A 535 2.37 53.89 15.06
N LYS A 536 1.60 52.81 15.03
CA LYS A 536 0.78 52.35 16.16
C LYS A 536 1.57 51.59 17.23
N PHE A 537 2.81 51.20 16.93
CA PHE A 537 3.66 50.40 17.80
C PHE A 537 4.64 51.22 18.62
N LYS A 538 4.84 52.51 18.27
CA LYS A 538 5.82 53.38 18.91
C LYS A 538 5.52 53.60 20.39
N GLY A 539 6.47 53.22 21.23
CA GLY A 539 6.43 53.50 22.68
C GLY A 539 5.96 52.33 23.55
N LEU A 540 5.41 51.26 22.94
CA LEU A 540 5.01 50.05 23.65
C LEU A 540 6.24 49.27 24.14
N LYS A 541 6.20 48.85 25.41
CA LYS A 541 7.16 47.98 26.06
C LYS A 541 6.62 46.57 26.12
N VAL A 542 7.28 45.63 25.44
CA VAL A 542 6.78 44.26 25.31
C VAL A 542 7.87 43.28 25.74
N CYS A 543 7.49 42.21 26.42
CA CYS A 543 8.40 41.11 26.73
C CYS A 543 8.02 39.88 25.92
N ILE A 544 8.96 39.37 25.10
CA ILE A 544 8.78 38.14 24.31
C ILE A 544 9.68 37.06 24.89
N VAL A 545 9.08 35.93 25.24
CA VAL A 545 9.75 34.77 25.78
C VAL A 545 9.53 33.60 24.83
N SER A 546 10.59 32.92 24.42
CA SER A 546 10.48 31.67 23.66
C SER A 546 11.69 30.78 23.91
N GLU A 547 11.46 29.46 23.87
CA GLU A 547 12.55 28.48 23.86
C GLU A 547 13.32 28.48 22.54
N ASP A 548 12.72 28.97 21.45
CA ASP A 548 13.32 28.95 20.12
C ASP A 548 14.03 30.26 19.79
N LYS A 549 15.33 30.17 19.49
CA LYS A 549 16.15 31.33 19.13
C LYS A 549 15.74 31.98 17.81
N SER A 550 15.13 31.22 16.90
CA SER A 550 14.68 31.73 15.60
C SER A 550 13.51 32.69 15.78
N ILE A 551 12.62 32.40 16.74
CA ILE A 551 11.50 33.29 17.10
C ILE A 551 12.03 34.54 17.78
N ILE A 552 13.00 34.40 18.69
CA ILE A 552 13.65 35.55 19.31
C ILE A 552 14.32 36.45 18.27
N SER A 553 15.08 35.88 17.32
CA SER A 553 15.69 36.64 16.23
C SER A 553 14.66 37.27 15.28
N LEU A 554 13.53 36.60 15.06
CA LEU A 554 12.42 37.16 14.27
C LEU A 554 11.85 38.40 14.96
N PHE A 555 11.54 38.31 16.26
CA PHE A 555 11.02 39.45 17.01
C PHE A 555 12.04 40.59 17.16
N ASP A 556 13.33 40.30 17.26
CA ASP A 556 14.38 41.32 17.23
C ASP A 556 14.29 42.18 15.96
N LYS A 557 14.18 41.54 14.78
CA LYS A 557 13.99 42.21 13.49
C LYS A 557 12.66 42.96 13.40
N ILE A 558 11.58 42.40 13.95
CA ILE A 558 10.27 43.08 14.02
C ILE A 558 10.41 44.34 14.88
N SER A 559 11.10 44.26 16.02
CA SER A 559 11.28 45.39 16.92
C SER A 559 12.04 46.54 16.27
N GLU A 560 13.10 46.24 15.53
CA GLU A 560 13.84 47.24 14.77
C GLU A 560 12.97 47.90 13.69
N ARG A 561 12.19 47.12 12.93
CA ARG A 561 11.34 47.64 11.84
C ARG A 561 10.15 48.48 12.33
N TYR A 562 9.50 48.03 13.40
CA TYR A 562 8.28 48.67 13.93
C TYR A 562 8.56 49.65 15.08
N GLY A 563 9.82 49.77 15.54
CA GLY A 563 10.19 50.67 16.63
C GLY A 563 9.64 50.26 18.00
N LEU A 564 9.51 48.95 18.25
CA LEU A 564 9.03 48.40 19.52
C LEU A 564 10.16 48.37 20.56
N LYS A 565 9.83 48.66 21.83
CA LYS A 565 10.76 48.44 22.94
C LYS A 565 10.58 47.03 23.48
N THR A 566 11.31 46.07 22.93
CA THR A 566 11.19 44.66 23.34
C THR A 566 12.28 44.22 24.29
N THR A 567 11.91 43.46 25.31
CA THR A 567 12.82 42.56 26.03
C THR A 567 12.64 41.16 25.48
N LEU A 568 13.73 40.55 25.02
CA LEU A 568 13.73 39.24 24.38
C LEU A 568 14.42 38.23 25.30
N ILE A 569 13.70 37.20 25.72
CA ILE A 569 14.21 36.20 26.65
C ILE A 569 14.18 34.83 25.98
N SER A 570 15.35 34.20 25.86
CA SER A 570 15.45 32.80 25.43
C SER A 570 15.28 31.88 26.64
N GLY A 571 14.20 31.09 26.66
CA GLY A 571 13.91 30.13 27.73
C GLY A 571 12.42 29.79 27.84
N GLY A 572 12.10 28.74 28.61
CA GLY A 572 10.73 28.26 28.80
C GLY A 572 10.47 27.60 30.15
N SER A 573 11.34 27.81 31.14
CA SER A 573 11.15 27.23 32.47
C SER A 573 9.91 27.80 33.17
N LYS A 574 9.29 27.04 34.07
CA LYS A 574 8.17 27.50 34.89
C LYS A 574 8.50 28.81 35.64
N GLN A 575 9.76 28.95 36.06
CA GLN A 575 10.29 30.17 36.67
C GLN A 575 10.24 31.38 35.72
N CYS A 576 10.52 31.19 34.43
CA CYS A 576 10.42 32.26 33.43
C CYS A 576 8.98 32.76 33.27
N ILE A 577 8.00 31.85 33.34
CA ILE A 577 6.57 32.18 33.24
C ILE A 577 6.12 33.00 34.46
N GLU A 578 6.48 32.54 35.67
CA GLU A 578 6.17 33.27 36.92
C GLU A 578 6.84 34.65 36.95
N ASN A 579 8.10 34.73 36.49
CA ASN A 579 8.82 36.00 36.39
C ASN A 579 8.16 36.95 35.38
N LEU A 580 7.77 36.47 34.19
CA LEU A 580 7.08 37.27 33.18
C LEU A 580 5.76 37.86 33.73
N LYS A 581 5.00 37.05 34.47
CA LYS A 581 3.76 37.50 35.11
C LYS A 581 4.02 38.60 36.14
N ASN A 582 5.02 38.42 37.00
CA ASN A 582 5.38 39.41 38.02
C ASN A 582 5.81 40.75 37.40
N MET A 583 6.60 40.72 36.32
CA MET A 583 7.05 41.92 35.60
C MET A 583 5.89 42.68 34.95
N CYS A 584 4.88 41.97 34.40
CA CYS A 584 3.68 42.60 33.84
C CYS A 584 2.82 43.23 34.94
N VAL A 585 2.65 42.57 36.10
CA VAL A 585 1.89 43.12 37.26
C VAL A 585 2.54 44.39 37.82
N GLN A 586 3.88 44.43 37.86
CA GLN A 586 4.64 45.60 38.32
C GLN A 586 4.65 46.76 37.30
N SER A 587 3.90 46.65 36.19
CA SER A 587 3.81 47.64 35.12
C SER A 587 5.15 47.95 34.44
N GLU A 588 6.09 46.99 34.43
CA GLU A 588 7.35 47.14 33.70
C GLU A 588 7.15 47.05 32.17
N TYR A 589 6.15 46.26 31.75
CA TYR A 589 5.76 46.01 30.36
C TYR A 589 4.27 46.21 30.15
N ASP A 590 3.89 46.65 28.94
CA ASP A 590 2.51 46.79 28.50
C ASP A 590 1.88 45.43 28.18
N ALA A 591 2.68 44.46 27.71
CA ALA A 591 2.25 43.09 27.48
C ALA A 591 3.43 42.10 27.50
N GLY A 592 3.17 40.87 27.95
CA GLY A 592 4.10 39.75 27.89
C GLY A 592 3.56 38.63 27.01
N PHE A 593 4.43 38.01 26.21
CA PHE A 593 4.07 36.89 25.35
C PHE A 593 5.06 35.74 25.52
N LEU A 594 4.53 34.55 25.81
CA LEU A 594 5.29 33.30 25.76
C LEU A 594 4.89 32.56 24.49
N ILE A 595 5.80 32.50 23.52
CA ILE A 595 5.54 31.92 22.20
C ILE A 595 6.16 30.52 22.14
N ASP A 596 5.37 29.57 21.66
CA ASP A 596 5.83 28.19 21.48
C ASP A 596 6.96 28.10 20.45
N ARG A 597 7.65 26.96 20.38
CA ARG A 597 8.80 26.80 19.48
C ARG A 597 8.46 26.84 17.99
N GLN A 598 7.18 26.78 17.64
CA GLN A 598 6.70 26.66 16.27
C GLN A 598 6.14 27.97 15.74
N GLY A 599 5.95 28.96 16.62
CA GLY A 599 5.33 30.24 16.30
C GLY A 599 3.85 30.13 16.00
N GLU A 600 3.19 29.00 16.28
CA GLU A 600 1.75 28.82 16.01
C GLU A 600 0.91 29.27 17.20
N HIS A 601 1.41 29.07 18.43
CA HIS A 601 0.67 29.34 19.66
C HIS A 601 1.46 30.19 20.64
N PHE A 602 0.72 30.91 21.48
CA PHE A 602 1.31 31.72 22.52
C PHE A 602 0.38 31.86 23.73
N ILE A 603 0.97 32.25 24.86
CA ILE A 603 0.27 32.71 26.05
C ILE A 603 0.52 34.20 26.17
N MET A 604 -0.53 34.98 26.44
CA MET A 604 -0.45 36.41 26.66
C MET A 604 -0.64 36.73 28.14
N MET A 605 0.15 37.68 28.64
CA MET A 605 0.03 38.25 29.97
C MET A 605 -0.18 39.76 29.86
N LEU A 606 -1.23 40.25 30.52
CA LEU A 606 -1.61 41.66 30.53
C LEU A 606 -1.96 42.07 31.96
N GLY A 607 -1.02 42.72 32.66
CA GLY A 607 -1.14 42.95 34.09
C GLY A 607 -1.23 41.63 34.86
N ASP A 608 -2.32 41.42 35.61
CA ASP A 608 -2.63 40.21 36.35
C ASP A 608 -3.31 39.10 35.51
N CYS A 609 -3.85 39.48 34.35
CA CYS A 609 -4.62 38.61 33.48
C CYS A 609 -3.70 37.69 32.64
N THR A 610 -4.06 36.42 32.53
CA THR A 610 -3.35 35.43 31.70
C THR A 610 -4.30 34.81 30.69
N LEU A 611 -4.05 35.02 29.40
CA LEU A 611 -4.87 34.53 28.30
C LEU A 611 -4.16 33.44 27.53
N TYR A 612 -4.84 32.30 27.39
CA TYR A 612 -4.42 31.18 26.58
C TYR A 612 -5.65 30.40 26.11
N GLY A 613 -5.44 29.44 25.22
CA GLY A 613 -6.50 28.52 24.78
C GLY A 613 -7.71 29.24 24.16
N GLU A 614 -8.89 28.89 24.64
CA GLU A 614 -10.18 29.34 24.12
C GLU A 614 -10.39 30.84 24.32
N LYS A 615 -10.01 31.37 25.48
CA LYS A 615 -10.15 32.81 25.80
C LYS A 615 -9.32 33.68 24.86
N LEU A 616 -8.11 33.22 24.51
CA LEU A 616 -7.26 33.91 23.54
C LEU A 616 -7.86 33.86 22.13
N LYS A 617 -8.40 32.71 21.71
CA LYS A 617 -9.06 32.59 20.38
C LYS A 617 -10.27 33.51 20.26
N MET A 618 -11.09 33.63 21.30
CA MET A 618 -12.22 34.58 21.31
C MET A 618 -11.75 36.03 21.12
N LEU A 619 -10.70 36.43 21.83
CA LEU A 619 -10.11 37.76 21.69
C LEU A 619 -9.61 37.98 20.25
N LEU A 620 -8.87 37.01 19.70
CA LEU A 620 -8.32 37.09 18.35
C LEU A 620 -9.42 37.18 17.28
N ALA A 621 -10.49 36.39 17.35
CA ALA A 621 -11.61 36.51 16.42
C ALA A 621 -12.27 37.89 16.46
N TRP A 622 -12.38 38.49 17.66
CA TRP A 622 -12.97 39.82 17.79
C TRP A 622 -12.06 40.90 17.19
N LEU A 623 -10.74 40.82 17.45
CA LEU A 623 -9.76 41.74 16.89
C LEU A 623 -9.67 41.61 15.36
N GLU A 624 -9.69 40.39 14.85
CA GLU A 624 -9.72 40.06 13.43
C GLU A 624 -10.94 40.70 12.75
N MET A 625 -12.15 40.46 13.28
CA MET A 625 -13.38 41.07 12.77
C MET A 625 -13.30 42.61 12.76
N LYS A 626 -12.73 43.23 13.80
CA LYS A 626 -12.59 44.69 13.88
C LYS A 626 -11.57 45.24 12.88
N LYS A 627 -10.43 44.59 12.69
CA LYS A 627 -9.37 45.02 11.77
C LYS A 627 -9.84 44.93 10.33
N PHE A 628 -10.48 43.82 9.94
CA PHE A 628 -10.88 43.56 8.56
C PHE A 628 -12.33 43.96 8.25
N LYS A 629 -13.07 44.49 9.23
CA LYS A 629 -14.48 44.94 9.11
C LYS A 629 -15.43 43.83 8.65
N ASN A 630 -15.20 42.60 9.11
CA ASN A 630 -16.06 41.46 8.80
C ASN A 630 -17.43 41.58 9.47
N LYS A 631 -18.45 40.99 8.86
CA LYS A 631 -19.83 41.01 9.37
C LYS A 631 -20.06 40.07 10.56
N CYS A 632 -19.16 39.13 10.78
CA CYS A 632 -19.27 38.11 11.82
C CYS A 632 -17.90 37.70 12.36
N MET A 633 -17.87 37.11 13.54
CA MET A 633 -16.70 36.49 14.14
C MET A 633 -16.54 35.04 13.66
N ILE A 634 -15.31 34.60 13.40
CA ILE A 634 -14.99 33.25 12.97
C ILE A 634 -14.53 32.42 14.18
N LEU A 635 -15.36 31.48 14.64
CA LEU A 635 -15.07 30.65 15.82
C LEU A 635 -15.16 29.14 15.50
N PRO A 636 -14.35 28.27 16.13
CA PRO A 636 -14.50 26.82 16.03
C PRO A 636 -15.81 26.28 16.61
N GLU A 637 -16.27 25.12 16.15
CA GLU A 637 -17.58 24.56 16.49
C GLU A 637 -17.77 24.26 17.98
N PHE A 638 -16.70 23.91 18.71
CA PHE A 638 -16.79 23.67 20.15
C PHE A 638 -17.27 24.91 20.94
N PHE A 639 -17.13 26.13 20.39
CA PHE A 639 -17.68 27.34 21.02
C PHE A 639 -19.21 27.40 20.99
N LYS A 640 -19.90 26.55 20.22
CA LYS A 640 -21.37 26.45 20.27
C LYS A 640 -21.88 26.07 21.67
N ALA A 641 -21.11 25.29 22.43
CA ALA A 641 -21.47 24.94 23.81
C ALA A 641 -21.50 26.16 24.74
N PHE A 642 -20.78 27.24 24.37
CA PHE A 642 -20.66 28.48 25.14
C PHE A 642 -21.39 29.65 24.45
N ILE A 643 -22.31 29.36 23.51
CA ILE A 643 -22.94 30.38 22.66
C ILE A 643 -23.70 31.44 23.48
N SER A 644 -24.36 31.03 24.57
CA SER A 644 -25.08 31.97 25.45
C SER A 644 -24.14 32.97 26.13
N ASP A 645 -22.92 32.56 26.46
CA ASP A 645 -21.92 33.43 27.07
C ASP A 645 -21.21 34.29 26.01
N VAL A 646 -20.96 33.72 24.82
CA VAL A 646 -20.40 34.43 23.67
C VAL A 646 -21.34 35.55 23.19
N GLU A 647 -22.62 35.25 22.98
CA GLU A 647 -23.66 36.22 22.57
C GLU A 647 -23.94 37.27 23.65
N ARG A 648 -23.86 36.89 24.93
CA ARG A 648 -24.03 37.82 26.06
C ARG A 648 -22.88 38.81 26.19
N ILE A 649 -21.66 38.43 25.78
CA ILE A 649 -20.46 39.27 25.86
C ILE A 649 -20.27 40.10 24.57
N LEU A 650 -20.74 39.59 23.42
CA LEU A 650 -20.44 40.12 22.10
C LEU A 650 -21.74 40.22 21.28
N ASP A 651 -22.27 41.44 21.12
CA ASP A 651 -23.46 41.77 20.32
C ASP A 651 -23.18 41.69 18.80
N VAL A 652 -22.64 40.56 18.32
CA VAL A 652 -22.20 40.35 16.94
C VAL A 652 -22.47 38.93 16.46
N PRO A 653 -22.82 38.73 15.17
CA PRO A 653 -23.04 37.41 14.60
C PRO A 653 -21.76 36.54 14.62
N VAL A 654 -21.93 35.22 14.79
CA VAL A 654 -20.82 34.25 14.79
C VAL A 654 -20.98 33.25 13.63
N LYS A 655 -19.90 33.01 12.89
CA LYS A 655 -19.77 31.94 11.89
C LYS A 655 -18.91 30.83 12.49
N TYR A 656 -19.52 29.67 12.69
CA TYR A 656 -18.83 28.50 13.23
C TYR A 656 -18.07 27.73 12.13
N THR A 657 -16.85 27.33 12.44
CA THR A 657 -15.96 26.50 11.62
C THR A 657 -15.89 25.10 12.22
N GLY A 658 -15.52 24.09 11.44
CA GLY A 658 -15.30 22.74 11.98
C GLY A 658 -14.16 22.68 13.01
N ASN A 659 -13.91 21.48 13.54
CA ASN A 659 -12.89 21.30 14.58
C ASN A 659 -11.47 21.05 14.02
N GLU A 660 -11.31 20.91 12.70
CA GLU A 660 -9.99 20.76 12.09
C GLU A 660 -9.34 22.12 11.80
N ILE A 661 -8.00 22.17 11.87
CA ILE A 661 -7.22 23.40 11.57
C ILE A 661 -7.57 23.96 10.18
N ARG A 662 -7.75 23.06 9.20
CA ARG A 662 -8.11 23.42 7.81
C ARG A 662 -9.44 24.17 7.75
N ASP A 663 -10.43 23.78 8.55
CA ASP A 663 -11.77 24.36 8.48
C ASP A 663 -11.77 25.84 8.87
N TYR A 664 -11.04 26.19 9.94
CA TYR A 664 -10.82 27.57 10.32
C TYR A 664 -10.11 28.35 9.21
N MET A 665 -8.96 27.85 8.76
CA MET A 665 -8.14 28.56 7.78
C MET A 665 -8.87 28.77 6.45
N LYS A 666 -9.68 27.81 6.02
CA LYS A 666 -10.49 27.92 4.82
C LYS A 666 -11.52 29.04 4.94
N VAL A 667 -12.23 29.11 6.08
CA VAL A 667 -13.24 30.16 6.29
C VAL A 667 -12.60 31.54 6.39
N VAL A 668 -11.41 31.66 7.00
CA VAL A 668 -10.63 32.91 7.04
C VAL A 668 -10.28 33.39 5.63
N LEU A 669 -9.83 32.49 4.74
CA LEU A 669 -9.55 32.81 3.34
C LEU A 669 -10.81 33.20 2.56
N ASP A 670 -11.93 32.51 2.78
CA ASP A 670 -13.21 32.81 2.13
C ASP A 670 -13.73 34.23 2.49
N GLU A 671 -13.37 34.75 3.67
CA GLU A 671 -13.66 36.12 4.10
C GLU A 671 -12.60 37.14 3.63
N GLY A 672 -11.61 36.72 2.83
CA GLY A 672 -10.57 37.58 2.25
C GLY A 672 -9.49 38.01 3.25
N ILE A 673 -9.34 37.29 4.37
CA ILE A 673 -8.30 37.56 5.36
C ILE A 673 -7.08 36.70 5.04
N ASP A 674 -5.95 37.36 4.92
CA ASP A 674 -4.71 36.72 4.53
C ASP A 674 -3.84 36.28 5.71
N TYR A 675 -4.38 36.20 6.93
CA TYR A 675 -3.65 35.80 8.15
C TYR A 675 -4.41 34.76 8.96
N PHE A 676 -3.70 33.73 9.42
CA PHE A 676 -4.26 32.66 10.26
C PHE A 676 -3.98 32.93 11.74
N PHE A 677 -4.59 33.96 12.33
CA PHE A 677 -4.24 34.45 13.67
C PHE A 677 -4.20 33.34 14.75
N TYR A 678 -5.08 32.34 14.70
CA TYR A 678 -5.04 31.24 15.68
C TYR A 678 -3.81 30.32 15.61
N TYR A 679 -3.12 30.33 14.47
CA TYR A 679 -1.98 29.47 14.14
C TYR A 679 -0.78 30.27 13.64
N ASP A 680 -0.75 31.57 13.91
CA ASP A 680 0.35 32.49 13.61
C ASP A 680 0.49 33.45 14.80
N ALA A 681 1.34 33.08 15.75
CA ALA A 681 1.62 33.87 16.94
C ALA A 681 2.24 35.22 16.58
N VAL A 682 3.01 35.30 15.49
CA VAL A 682 3.72 36.53 15.12
C VAL A 682 2.74 37.60 14.65
N SER A 683 1.89 37.28 13.68
CA SER A 683 0.86 38.22 13.24
C SER A 683 -0.20 38.48 14.32
N SER A 684 -0.51 37.51 15.17
CA SER A 684 -1.41 37.70 16.31
C SER A 684 -0.87 38.65 17.36
N VAL A 685 0.41 38.55 17.71
CA VAL A 685 1.07 39.50 18.62
C VAL A 685 1.02 40.90 18.00
N MET A 686 1.29 41.03 16.70
CA MET A 686 1.17 42.33 16.00
C MET A 686 -0.26 42.88 16.01
N LEU A 687 -1.27 42.04 15.77
CA LEU A 687 -2.69 42.42 15.83
C LEU A 687 -3.09 42.91 17.23
N ILE A 688 -2.64 42.21 18.27
CA ILE A 688 -2.87 42.59 19.66
C ILE A 688 -2.17 43.90 19.97
N LEU A 689 -0.89 44.06 19.61
CA LEU A 689 -0.10 45.26 19.88
C LEU A 689 -0.65 46.50 19.18
N GLU A 690 -1.10 46.38 17.93
CA GLU A 690 -1.73 47.48 17.19
C GLU A 690 -3.00 47.99 17.89
N LYS A 691 -3.69 47.10 18.61
CA LYS A 691 -4.91 47.41 19.38
C LYS A 691 -4.67 47.67 20.86
N LEU A 692 -3.49 47.36 21.40
CA LEU A 692 -3.14 47.66 22.79
C LEU A 692 -3.10 49.17 23.07
N ALA A 693 -2.73 49.99 22.08
CA ALA A 693 -2.81 51.46 22.17
C ALA A 693 -4.27 51.98 22.13
N GLU A 694 -5.18 51.19 21.57
CA GLU A 694 -6.62 51.45 21.53
C GLU A 694 -7.31 50.67 22.69
N VAL A 695 -7.33 51.33 23.86
CA VAL A 695 -8.34 51.22 24.93
C VAL A 695 -8.07 50.32 26.16
N LYS A 696 -8.28 50.93 27.35
CA LYS A 696 -8.72 50.33 28.64
C LYS A 696 -9.86 49.29 28.52
N ASP A 697 -10.59 49.28 27.41
CA ASP A 697 -11.72 48.39 27.09
C ASP A 697 -11.24 46.98 26.74
N LEU A 698 -9.98 46.82 26.30
CA LEU A 698 -9.36 45.50 26.13
C LEU A 698 -9.17 44.83 27.50
N ILE A 699 -8.66 45.56 28.50
CA ILE A 699 -8.43 45.04 29.87
C ILE A 699 -9.76 44.72 30.57
N ASP A 700 -10.76 45.60 30.49
CA ASP A 700 -12.08 45.35 31.10
C ASP A 700 -12.82 44.18 30.44
N ARG A 701 -12.64 43.96 29.13
CA ARG A 701 -13.20 42.79 28.42
C ARG A 701 -12.42 41.51 28.68
N VAL A 702 -11.10 41.59 28.79
CA VAL A 702 -10.24 40.45 29.19
C VAL A 702 -10.62 39.98 30.60
N LYS A 703 -10.90 40.91 31.53
CA LYS A 703 -11.46 40.59 32.85
C LYS A 703 -12.83 39.93 32.78
N LYS A 704 -13.74 40.38 31.90
CA LYS A 704 -15.02 39.70 31.65
C LYS A 704 -14.86 38.30 31.06
N LEU A 705 -13.82 38.05 30.26
CA LEU A 705 -13.49 36.72 29.73
C LEU A 705 -12.91 35.79 30.81
N GLU A 706 -12.29 36.31 31.87
CA GLU A 706 -11.87 35.50 33.02
C GLU A 706 -13.07 34.91 33.79
N GLU A 707 -14.18 35.64 33.91
CA GLU A 707 -15.41 35.20 34.58
C GLU A 707 -16.14 34.04 33.86
N VAL A 708 -15.83 33.79 32.58
CA VAL A 708 -16.40 32.67 31.82
C VAL A 708 -15.78 31.35 32.30
N HIS A 709 -16.61 30.47 32.83
CA HIS A 709 -16.26 29.07 33.10
C HIS A 709 -16.32 28.28 31.78
N VAL A 710 -15.17 28.17 31.13
CA VAL A 710 -14.96 27.34 29.92
C VAL A 710 -14.71 25.90 30.32
#